data_AF-A0A7J5AN87-F1
#
_entry.id   AF-A0A7J5AN87-F1
#
_cell.length_a   1.000
_cell.length_b   1.000
_cell.length_c   1.000
_cell.angle_alpha   90.00
_cell.angle_beta   90.00
_cell.angle_gamma   90.00
#
_symmetry.space_group_name_H-M   'P 1'
#
loop_
_entity.id
_entity.type
_entity.pdbx_description
1 polymer ?
#
loop_
_entity_poly.entity_id
_entity_poly.type
_entity_poly.pdbx_seq_one_letter_code
_entity_poly.pdbx_strand_id
1 'polypeptide(L)'
;MTVLHAVASRSKSSIFSLGVDYSGSIHPDLPECPTDAERIDQFFQGWGFTPACDPGDLSTADAALIRDAIERWSDEIRASGGVGALVLYLGGHGRMHLGRHYTLAANSPAAPPYGGSKAIRADDLVEHLLNSGAKRALILLDVCHAGFAAAQVQQSVAQAAAAQAGPIMDLAVLVSCLHHEKSYSGAFVDALLCSLEQGSPQGHWKDGDEYVTLQELRDELRDRLQDEQCAEVAGRSGLKIVPNPRYRADAAARSAEAGELLRHLAPADREHFLRKAASTDAIDVGWFFTGRHRPSVRAVEWIGKADRGVLVVTGAPGAGKSAFLGRLAVLADRDSQSACRTLGMLDGDPATRPEVGAFDAVTHLKNRRVDDVALDIAQQLGIDVADSSSPARDLVLALADSGRRVTVLADALDEAERGEEEFVARDVLRAIGNLDGCTVVVGTRRDRDGRHDATPDDPGPLVSALRPRGGSFQILDLSADPVAEDDIAQYVADRLADRWPDLERRLVAAREVAVQSSRIFLYARFALRVLEGLPETVVHQLGWQDRLPSDVGAAGLHEVFAEDLQRFDDPVAIREVLTPLAFARGAGLPRRQVWPALATELSSTGRAYRDTDIARVIREAGWYLTEATEDGQAVYRLYHQAIADYLAQAVCDAG
;
A
#
# COMPACT_ATOMS: atom_id res chain seq x y z
N MET A 1 -12.80 -21.47 7.67
CA MET A 1 -12.63 -22.55 6.65
C MET A 1 -12.82 -22.01 5.22
N THR A 2 -12.48 -20.75 4.95
CA THR A 2 -12.75 -20.09 3.66
C THR A 2 -11.50 -19.34 3.16
N VAL A 3 -10.35 -20.02 3.20
CA VAL A 3 -9.07 -19.52 2.64
C VAL A 3 -8.44 -20.54 1.67
N LEU A 4 -9.00 -21.76 1.57
CA LEU A 4 -8.43 -22.85 0.76
C LEU A 4 -8.92 -22.92 -0.69
N HIS A 5 -9.79 -22.01 -1.15
CA HIS A 5 -10.47 -22.17 -2.45
C HIS A 5 -10.08 -21.19 -3.56
N ALA A 6 -9.03 -20.37 -3.39
CA ALA A 6 -8.55 -19.45 -4.43
C ALA A 6 -7.15 -19.76 -5.01
N VAL A 7 -6.54 -20.92 -4.69
CA VAL A 7 -5.20 -21.31 -5.19
C VAL A 7 -5.29 -22.41 -6.26
N ALA A 8 -6.27 -22.29 -7.16
CA ALA A 8 -6.51 -23.31 -8.20
C ALA A 8 -6.38 -22.71 -9.61
N SER A 9 -5.17 -22.35 -10.03
CA SER A 9 -4.74 -22.36 -11.45
C SER A 9 -3.25 -22.02 -11.69
N ARG A 10 -2.35 -22.16 -10.71
CA ARG A 10 -0.92 -21.84 -10.91
C ARG A 10 -0.12 -23.12 -11.11
N SER A 11 0.62 -23.19 -12.21
CA SER A 11 1.67 -24.17 -12.54
C SER A 11 2.33 -24.79 -11.30
N LYS A 12 2.38 -26.14 -11.23
CA LYS A 12 3.04 -26.90 -10.15
C LYS A 12 4.39 -26.24 -9.81
N SER A 13 4.72 -26.05 -8.53
CA SER A 13 6.01 -25.55 -8.04
C SER A 13 6.67 -26.63 -7.17
N SER A 14 7.99 -26.65 -7.06
CA SER A 14 8.70 -27.68 -6.29
C SER A 14 9.87 -27.13 -5.48
N ILE A 15 10.11 -27.73 -4.31
CA ILE A 15 11.20 -27.38 -3.41
C ILE A 15 12.10 -28.59 -3.13
N PHE A 16 13.40 -28.35 -3.06
CA PHE A 16 14.41 -29.29 -2.57
C PHE A 16 15.15 -28.63 -1.42
N SER A 17 15.06 -29.18 -0.21
CA SER A 17 15.68 -28.63 1.00
C SER A 17 16.63 -29.65 1.59
N LEU A 18 17.88 -29.24 1.84
CA LEU A 18 18.90 -30.11 2.45
C LEU A 18 19.71 -29.35 3.50
N GLY A 19 19.79 -29.93 4.70
CA GLY A 19 20.74 -29.55 5.74
C GLY A 19 21.63 -30.72 6.07
N VAL A 20 22.95 -30.54 5.96
CA VAL A 20 23.91 -31.64 6.18
C VAL A 20 24.09 -31.87 7.67
N ASP A 21 23.86 -33.11 8.11
CA ASP A 21 24.21 -33.57 9.45
C ASP A 21 25.67 -34.03 9.47
N TYR A 22 26.48 -33.34 10.25
CA TYR A 22 27.90 -33.63 10.42
C TYR A 22 28.19 -34.53 11.62
N SER A 23 27.17 -35.01 12.33
CA SER A 23 27.31 -35.86 13.52
C SER A 23 28.19 -37.07 13.23
N GLY A 24 29.32 -37.16 13.92
CA GLY A 24 30.28 -38.26 13.76
C GLY A 24 31.17 -38.16 12.50
N SER A 25 31.11 -37.03 11.79
CA SER A 25 32.03 -36.71 10.69
C SER A 25 33.32 -36.05 11.21
N ILE A 26 34.22 -35.72 10.29
CA ILE A 26 35.46 -34.98 10.57
C ILE A 26 35.27 -33.45 10.63
N HIS A 27 34.07 -32.95 10.29
CA HIS A 27 33.75 -31.53 10.30
C HIS A 27 33.06 -31.14 11.61
N PRO A 28 33.12 -29.87 12.04
CA PRO A 28 32.39 -29.42 13.22
C PRO A 28 30.88 -29.66 13.09
N ASP A 29 30.24 -30.12 14.16
CA ASP A 29 28.80 -30.37 14.16
C ASP A 29 27.99 -29.08 13.94
N LEU A 30 26.93 -29.17 13.13
CA LEU A 30 25.94 -28.11 12.89
C LEU A 30 24.53 -28.67 13.16
N PRO A 31 24.14 -28.84 14.44
CA PRO A 31 22.93 -29.57 14.81
C PRO A 31 21.63 -28.90 14.34
N GLU A 32 21.65 -27.58 14.10
CA GLU A 32 20.49 -26.83 13.62
C GLU A 32 20.25 -27.03 12.12
N CYS A 33 21.26 -27.50 11.36
CA CYS A 33 21.20 -27.52 9.91
C CYS A 33 20.11 -28.43 9.31
N PRO A 34 19.94 -29.69 9.75
CA PRO A 34 18.81 -30.50 9.32
C PRO A 34 17.46 -29.88 9.71
N THR A 35 17.37 -29.28 10.91
CA THR A 35 16.14 -28.65 11.41
C THR A 35 15.76 -27.43 10.58
N ASP A 36 16.73 -26.60 10.18
CA ASP A 36 16.51 -25.44 9.32
C ASP A 36 16.00 -25.83 7.93
N ALA A 37 16.52 -26.93 7.36
CA ALA A 37 16.04 -27.47 6.11
C ALA A 37 14.56 -27.89 6.20
N GLU A 38 14.16 -28.57 7.28
CA GLU A 38 12.76 -28.93 7.53
C GLU A 38 11.85 -27.70 7.65
N ARG A 39 12.30 -26.64 8.34
CA ARG A 39 11.54 -25.40 8.51
C ARG A 39 11.32 -24.66 7.20
N ILE A 40 12.36 -24.54 6.37
CA ILE A 40 12.25 -23.94 5.03
C ILE A 40 11.30 -24.77 4.15
N ASP A 41 11.42 -26.09 4.20
CA ASP A 41 10.57 -26.99 3.43
C ASP A 41 9.09 -26.82 3.81
N GLN A 42 8.79 -26.87 5.11
CA GLN A 42 7.44 -26.65 5.66
C GLN A 42 6.86 -25.29 5.27
N PHE A 43 7.66 -24.22 5.31
CA PHE A 43 7.23 -22.90 4.89
C PHE A 43 6.74 -22.92 3.44
N PHE A 44 7.56 -23.37 2.49
CA PHE A 44 7.19 -23.37 1.07
C PHE A 44 6.08 -24.38 0.73
N GLN A 45 5.99 -25.51 1.45
CA GLN A 45 4.86 -26.43 1.33
C GLN A 45 3.53 -25.74 1.66
N GLY A 46 3.49 -24.89 2.68
CA GLY A 46 2.33 -24.07 3.04
C GLY A 46 1.84 -23.16 1.89
N TRP A 47 2.70 -22.89 0.91
CA TRP A 47 2.43 -22.06 -0.26
C TRP A 47 2.31 -22.84 -1.58
N GLY A 48 2.12 -24.15 -1.49
CA GLY A 48 1.83 -25.00 -2.64
C GLY A 48 3.06 -25.49 -3.41
N PHE A 49 4.26 -25.40 -2.83
CA PHE A 49 5.43 -26.11 -3.35
C PHE A 49 5.37 -27.59 -2.96
N THR A 50 5.70 -28.47 -3.91
CA THR A 50 5.79 -29.92 -3.65
C THR A 50 7.25 -30.28 -3.28
N PRO A 51 7.49 -30.94 -2.14
CA PRO A 51 8.84 -31.33 -1.74
C PRO A 51 9.37 -32.44 -2.66
N ALA A 52 10.64 -32.34 -3.04
CA ALA A 52 11.33 -33.30 -3.89
C ALA A 52 11.77 -34.56 -3.13
N CYS A 53 12.10 -34.39 -1.84
CA CYS A 53 12.53 -35.44 -0.93
C CYS A 53 12.21 -35.00 0.51
N ASP A 54 12.24 -35.94 1.44
CA ASP A 54 12.26 -35.62 2.87
C ASP A 54 13.66 -35.03 3.21
N PRO A 55 13.75 -33.82 3.81
CA PRO A 55 15.03 -33.22 4.18
C PRO A 55 15.90 -34.14 5.05
N GLY A 56 15.30 -35.01 5.87
CA GLY A 56 16.00 -35.95 6.72
C GLY A 56 16.73 -37.07 5.96
N ASP A 57 16.18 -37.54 4.84
CA ASP A 57 16.67 -38.71 4.10
C ASP A 57 18.08 -38.52 3.53
N LEU A 58 18.44 -37.28 3.18
CA LEU A 58 19.72 -36.93 2.56
C LEU A 58 20.69 -36.23 3.52
N SER A 59 20.27 -35.94 4.75
CA SER A 59 21.06 -35.18 5.73
C SER A 59 22.45 -35.78 6.01
N THR A 60 22.55 -37.11 6.07
CA THR A 60 23.78 -37.86 6.31
C THR A 60 24.38 -38.47 5.04
N ALA A 61 23.81 -38.17 3.87
CA ALA A 61 24.21 -38.78 2.61
C ALA A 61 25.55 -38.26 2.08
N ASP A 62 26.21 -39.10 1.30
CA ASP A 62 27.43 -38.74 0.58
C ASP A 62 27.17 -37.66 -0.47
N ALA A 63 28.17 -36.81 -0.72
CA ALA A 63 28.08 -35.76 -1.75
C ALA A 63 27.69 -36.29 -3.14
N ALA A 64 28.03 -37.54 -3.49
CA ALA A 64 27.59 -38.17 -4.73
C ALA A 64 26.07 -38.37 -4.79
N LEU A 65 25.50 -38.97 -3.74
CA LEU A 65 24.07 -39.26 -3.66
C LEU A 65 23.24 -37.98 -3.65
N ILE A 66 23.73 -36.93 -2.99
CA ILE A 66 23.07 -35.62 -2.96
C ILE A 66 23.01 -35.02 -4.36
N ARG A 67 24.13 -35.01 -5.11
CA ARG A 67 24.13 -34.51 -6.49
C ARG A 67 23.19 -35.32 -7.38
N ASP A 68 23.25 -36.65 -7.29
CA ASP A 68 22.40 -37.55 -8.08
C ASP A 68 20.90 -37.32 -7.74
N ALA A 69 20.57 -36.96 -6.50
CA ALA A 69 19.21 -36.60 -6.11
C ALA A 69 18.75 -35.26 -6.72
N ILE A 70 19.60 -34.24 -6.70
CA ILE A 70 19.30 -32.93 -7.31
C ILE A 70 19.15 -33.06 -8.83
N GLU A 71 20.01 -33.87 -9.47
CA GLU A 71 19.94 -34.16 -10.91
C GLU A 71 18.64 -34.87 -11.27
N ARG A 72 18.29 -35.95 -10.56
CA ARG A 72 17.02 -36.66 -10.76
C ARG A 72 15.81 -35.75 -10.58
N TRP A 73 15.81 -34.91 -9.55
CA TRP A 73 14.75 -33.95 -9.31
C TRP A 73 14.56 -33.00 -10.50
N SER A 74 15.65 -32.40 -11.00
CA SER A 74 15.62 -31.52 -12.17
C SER A 74 15.10 -32.25 -13.43
N ASP A 75 15.54 -33.48 -13.63
CA ASP A 75 15.14 -34.31 -14.77
C ASP A 75 13.66 -34.69 -14.74
N GLU A 76 13.12 -35.01 -13.56
CA GLU A 76 11.69 -35.29 -13.35
C GLU A 76 10.83 -34.05 -13.65
N ILE A 77 11.29 -32.88 -13.20
CA ILE A 77 10.65 -31.59 -13.50
C ILE A 77 10.63 -31.36 -15.01
N ARG A 78 11.76 -31.52 -15.68
CA ARG A 78 11.87 -31.36 -17.14
C ARG A 78 10.94 -32.33 -17.87
N ALA A 79 10.91 -33.60 -17.47
CA ALA A 79 10.05 -34.61 -18.05
C ALA A 79 8.56 -34.33 -17.86
N SER A 80 8.18 -33.67 -16.75
CA SER A 80 6.79 -33.31 -16.46
C SER A 80 6.25 -32.12 -17.27
N GLY A 81 7.06 -31.51 -18.14
CA GLY A 81 6.69 -30.33 -18.92
C GLY A 81 7.03 -29.00 -18.22
N GLY A 82 7.86 -29.05 -17.16
CA GLY A 82 8.33 -27.90 -16.41
C GLY A 82 7.37 -27.44 -15.31
N VAL A 83 7.94 -26.86 -14.25
CA VAL A 83 7.20 -26.22 -13.15
C VAL A 83 7.21 -24.70 -13.28
N GLY A 84 6.29 -24.05 -12.55
CA GLY A 84 6.21 -22.59 -12.49
C GLY A 84 7.36 -21.93 -11.75
N ALA A 85 7.87 -22.59 -10.70
CA ALA A 85 8.93 -22.11 -9.82
C ALA A 85 9.65 -23.27 -9.11
N LEU A 86 10.96 -23.10 -8.88
CA LEU A 86 11.81 -24.00 -8.09
C LEU A 86 12.46 -23.29 -6.92
N VAL A 87 12.57 -23.96 -5.78
CA VAL A 87 13.36 -23.49 -4.63
C VAL A 87 14.35 -24.59 -4.25
N LEU A 88 15.63 -24.22 -4.11
CA LEU A 88 16.69 -25.10 -3.62
C LEU A 88 17.29 -24.47 -2.35
N TYR A 89 17.13 -25.12 -1.20
CA TYR A 89 17.79 -24.75 0.04
C TYR A 89 18.94 -25.71 0.33
N LEU A 90 20.12 -25.16 0.64
CA LEU A 90 21.29 -25.93 1.04
C LEU A 90 21.98 -25.28 2.24
N GLY A 91 21.97 -25.98 3.36
CA GLY A 91 22.68 -25.61 4.60
C GLY A 91 23.89 -26.49 4.86
N GLY A 92 24.96 -25.92 5.43
CA GLY A 92 26.11 -26.67 5.93
C GLY A 92 27.46 -25.95 5.86
N HIS A 93 28.56 -26.71 5.88
CA HIS A 93 29.91 -26.15 5.75
C HIS A 93 30.25 -25.81 4.31
N GLY A 94 30.75 -24.60 4.10
CA GLY A 94 31.33 -24.14 2.84
C GLY A 94 32.86 -24.04 2.87
N ARG A 95 33.53 -24.40 1.79
CA ARG A 95 34.98 -24.23 1.59
C ARG A 95 35.31 -23.64 0.23
N MET A 96 36.33 -22.80 0.21
CA MET A 96 36.93 -22.28 -1.03
C MET A 96 38.15 -23.12 -1.43
N HIS A 97 38.23 -23.48 -2.71
CA HIS A 97 39.42 -24.11 -3.28
C HIS A 97 39.58 -23.75 -4.76
N LEU A 98 40.76 -23.24 -5.15
CA LEU A 98 41.09 -22.83 -6.52
C LEU A 98 40.05 -21.87 -7.14
N GLY A 99 39.58 -20.90 -6.35
CA GLY A 99 38.61 -19.90 -6.81
C GLY A 99 37.18 -20.42 -6.97
N ARG A 100 36.87 -21.62 -6.45
CA ARG A 100 35.53 -22.22 -6.48
C ARG A 100 35.00 -22.48 -5.08
N HIS A 101 33.69 -22.29 -4.92
CA HIS A 101 32.96 -22.63 -3.70
C HIS A 101 32.46 -24.08 -3.75
N TYR A 102 32.58 -24.76 -2.62
CA TYR A 102 32.10 -26.12 -2.40
C TYR A 102 31.31 -26.19 -1.09
N THR A 103 30.12 -26.79 -1.13
CA THR A 103 29.41 -27.25 0.06
C THR A 103 29.87 -28.66 0.39
N LEU A 104 30.28 -28.87 1.65
CA LEU A 104 30.78 -30.15 2.14
C LEU A 104 29.62 -31.06 2.54
N ALA A 105 29.69 -32.34 2.21
CA ALA A 105 28.85 -33.38 2.80
C ALA A 105 29.58 -34.04 3.98
N ALA A 106 28.91 -34.92 4.72
CA ALA A 106 29.51 -35.64 5.84
C ALA A 106 30.77 -36.43 5.43
N ASN A 107 30.82 -36.95 4.20
CA ASN A 107 31.94 -37.71 3.65
C ASN A 107 33.05 -36.86 3.01
N SER A 108 32.92 -35.53 3.00
CA SER A 108 33.93 -34.64 2.40
C SER A 108 35.26 -34.70 3.17
N PRO A 109 36.42 -34.63 2.49
CA PRO A 109 37.72 -34.64 3.18
C PRO A 109 37.95 -33.35 3.98
N ALA A 110 38.80 -33.40 5.01
CA ALA A 110 39.11 -32.23 5.86
C ALA A 110 39.89 -31.14 5.11
N ALA A 111 40.66 -31.55 4.11
CA ALA A 111 41.51 -30.71 3.29
C ALA A 111 41.29 -31.04 1.81
N PRO A 112 41.53 -30.07 0.90
CA PRO A 112 41.40 -30.31 -0.53
C PRO A 112 42.30 -31.46 -1.02
N PRO A 113 41.95 -32.10 -2.14
CA PRO A 113 41.00 -31.64 -3.16
C PRO A 113 39.53 -32.02 -2.88
N TYR A 114 38.61 -31.05 -3.08
CA TYR A 114 37.16 -31.21 -2.93
C TYR A 114 36.42 -31.60 -4.22
N GLY A 115 37.12 -31.70 -5.36
CA GLY A 115 36.50 -32.01 -6.65
C GLY A 115 36.00 -33.46 -6.77
N GLY A 116 35.22 -33.71 -7.84
CA GLY A 116 34.65 -35.02 -8.13
C GLY A 116 33.44 -35.32 -7.23
N SER A 117 33.36 -36.54 -6.69
CA SER A 117 32.24 -36.99 -5.86
C SER A 117 32.29 -36.55 -4.39
N LYS A 118 33.24 -35.67 -4.03
CA LYS A 118 33.64 -35.39 -2.65
C LYS A 118 32.96 -34.18 -2.01
N ALA A 119 32.36 -33.30 -2.79
CA ALA A 119 31.63 -32.12 -2.34
C ALA A 119 30.68 -31.65 -3.45
N ILE A 120 29.86 -30.65 -3.16
CA ILE A 120 28.86 -30.09 -4.09
C ILE A 120 29.34 -28.71 -4.52
N ARG A 121 29.47 -28.46 -5.82
CA ARG A 121 29.87 -27.14 -6.34
C ARG A 121 28.66 -26.27 -6.59
N ALA A 122 28.79 -24.97 -6.32
CA ALA A 122 27.73 -24.01 -6.62
C ALA A 122 27.36 -23.98 -8.12
N ASP A 123 28.33 -24.10 -9.02
CA ASP A 123 28.09 -24.12 -10.47
C ASP A 123 27.21 -25.32 -10.91
N ASP A 124 27.44 -26.49 -10.29
CA ASP A 124 26.70 -27.71 -10.63
C ASP A 124 25.20 -27.52 -10.27
N LEU A 125 24.90 -26.85 -9.14
CA LEU A 125 23.52 -26.53 -8.75
C LEU A 125 22.81 -25.64 -9.78
N VAL A 126 23.51 -24.64 -10.30
CA VAL A 126 22.98 -23.71 -11.31
C VAL A 126 22.70 -24.44 -12.62
N GLU A 127 23.61 -25.31 -13.04
CA GLU A 127 23.45 -26.12 -14.24
C GLU A 127 22.22 -27.03 -14.14
N HIS A 128 22.05 -27.74 -13.02
CA HIS A 128 20.86 -28.57 -12.80
C HIS A 128 19.57 -27.75 -12.87
N LEU A 129 19.50 -26.58 -12.23
CA LEU A 129 18.29 -25.75 -12.25
C LEU A 129 17.99 -25.15 -13.63
N LEU A 130 19.00 -24.69 -14.37
CA LEU A 130 18.84 -24.20 -15.75
C LEU A 130 18.30 -25.30 -16.68
N ASN A 131 18.72 -26.55 -16.47
CA ASN A 131 18.30 -27.70 -17.27
C ASN A 131 16.93 -28.28 -16.85
N SER A 132 16.27 -27.73 -15.83
CA SER A 132 14.94 -28.20 -15.39
C SER A 132 13.80 -27.75 -16.30
N GLY A 133 13.98 -26.67 -17.08
CA GLY A 133 12.92 -26.03 -17.86
C GLY A 133 11.93 -25.20 -17.03
N ALA A 134 12.21 -24.95 -15.75
CA ALA A 134 11.40 -24.07 -14.91
C ALA A 134 11.53 -22.59 -15.34
N LYS A 135 10.44 -21.82 -15.18
CA LYS A 135 10.45 -20.38 -15.52
C LYS A 135 11.21 -19.53 -14.51
N ARG A 136 11.20 -19.94 -13.24
CA ARG A 136 11.73 -19.20 -12.08
C ARG A 136 12.44 -20.16 -11.14
N ALA A 137 13.57 -19.76 -10.57
CA ALA A 137 14.18 -20.50 -9.48
C ALA A 137 14.90 -19.62 -8.46
N LEU A 138 14.92 -20.10 -7.21
CA LEU A 138 15.62 -19.50 -6.10
C LEU A 138 16.56 -20.53 -5.47
N ILE A 139 17.82 -20.14 -5.26
CA ILE A 139 18.75 -20.89 -4.42
C ILE A 139 18.94 -20.12 -3.10
N LEU A 140 18.67 -20.78 -1.99
CA LEU A 140 18.99 -20.32 -0.64
C LEU A 140 20.25 -21.07 -0.18
N LEU A 141 21.38 -20.37 -0.08
CA LEU A 141 22.63 -20.97 0.36
C LEU A 141 22.99 -20.47 1.76
N ASP A 142 22.90 -21.38 2.72
CA ASP A 142 23.25 -21.11 4.11
C ASP A 142 24.55 -21.84 4.48
N VAL A 143 25.67 -21.32 3.96
CA VAL A 143 26.99 -21.96 4.04
C VAL A 143 28.10 -20.92 4.22
N CYS A 144 29.22 -21.30 4.85
CA CYS A 144 30.39 -20.42 4.94
C CYS A 144 30.91 -19.99 3.56
N HIS A 145 31.43 -18.75 3.45
CA HIS A 145 31.95 -18.17 2.21
C HIS A 145 30.92 -18.08 1.05
N ALA A 146 29.61 -18.05 1.35
CA ALA A 146 28.56 -18.10 0.32
C ALA A 146 28.55 -16.88 -0.63
N GLY A 147 29.07 -15.71 -0.24
CA GLY A 147 29.26 -14.59 -1.17
C GLY A 147 30.08 -14.93 -2.43
N PHE A 148 31.05 -15.87 -2.32
CA PHE A 148 31.74 -16.38 -3.52
C PHE A 148 30.84 -17.26 -4.38
N ALA A 149 29.99 -18.10 -3.77
CA ALA A 149 29.00 -18.89 -4.49
C ALA A 149 28.02 -17.98 -5.25
N ALA A 150 27.57 -16.88 -4.66
CA ALA A 150 26.70 -15.89 -5.30
C ALA A 150 27.34 -15.30 -6.57
N ALA A 151 28.61 -14.88 -6.49
CA ALA A 151 29.36 -14.37 -7.65
C ALA A 151 29.53 -15.41 -8.77
N GLN A 152 29.81 -16.67 -8.40
CA GLN A 152 29.90 -17.77 -9.36
C GLN A 152 28.57 -18.07 -10.04
N VAL A 153 27.47 -18.08 -9.29
CA VAL A 153 26.13 -18.28 -9.85
C VAL A 153 25.79 -17.16 -10.83
N GLN A 154 26.07 -15.89 -10.48
CA GLN A 154 25.85 -14.77 -11.38
C GLN A 154 26.62 -14.93 -12.69
N GLN A 155 27.88 -15.39 -12.63
CA GLN A 155 28.69 -15.65 -13.81
C GLN A 155 28.10 -16.78 -14.67
N SER A 156 27.71 -17.89 -14.06
CA SER A 156 27.11 -19.05 -14.75
C SER A 156 25.78 -18.68 -15.43
N VAL A 157 24.93 -17.91 -14.76
CA VAL A 157 23.69 -17.37 -15.34
C VAL A 157 23.97 -16.45 -16.52
N ALA A 158 24.95 -15.55 -16.40
CA ALA A 158 25.31 -14.63 -17.48
C ALA A 158 25.86 -15.37 -18.71
N GLN A 159 26.69 -16.40 -18.51
CA GLN A 159 27.21 -17.24 -19.57
C GLN A 159 26.09 -18.01 -20.29
N ALA A 160 25.16 -18.60 -19.52
CA ALA A 160 24.04 -19.33 -20.09
C ALA A 160 23.13 -18.40 -20.91
N ALA A 161 22.81 -17.21 -20.39
CA ALA A 161 22.02 -16.22 -21.12
C ALA A 161 22.69 -15.74 -22.42
N ALA A 162 24.02 -15.56 -22.40
CA ALA A 162 24.78 -15.20 -23.59
C ALA A 162 24.75 -16.29 -24.68
N ALA A 163 24.78 -17.56 -24.28
CA ALA A 163 24.74 -18.70 -25.20
C ALA A 163 23.39 -18.86 -25.91
N GLN A 164 22.28 -18.43 -25.30
CA GLN A 164 20.92 -18.58 -25.81
C GLN A 164 20.26 -17.29 -26.34
N ALA A 165 21.02 -16.18 -26.43
CA ALA A 165 20.54 -14.87 -26.89
C ALA A 165 19.28 -14.36 -26.14
N GLY A 166 19.14 -14.70 -24.85
CA GLY A 166 18.02 -14.33 -24.00
C GLY A 166 18.08 -15.00 -22.62
N PRO A 167 17.30 -14.54 -21.63
CA PRO A 167 17.23 -15.18 -20.32
C PRO A 167 16.55 -16.55 -20.43
N ILE A 168 17.26 -17.60 -20.02
CA ILE A 168 16.78 -19.00 -20.03
C ILE A 168 15.73 -19.22 -18.94
N MET A 169 15.94 -18.59 -17.78
CA MET A 169 15.07 -18.61 -16.61
C MET A 169 15.31 -17.37 -15.76
N ASP A 170 14.35 -16.98 -14.93
CA ASP A 170 14.61 -16.02 -13.87
C ASP A 170 15.18 -16.75 -12.64
N LEU A 171 16.52 -16.80 -12.56
CA LEU A 171 17.26 -17.40 -11.45
C LEU A 171 17.84 -16.32 -10.54
N ALA A 172 17.75 -16.55 -9.24
CA ALA A 172 18.43 -15.76 -8.24
C ALA A 172 18.93 -16.62 -7.07
N VAL A 173 19.95 -16.12 -6.39
CA VAL A 173 20.53 -16.76 -5.21
C VAL A 173 20.52 -15.77 -4.07
N LEU A 174 20.04 -16.19 -2.91
CA LEU A 174 20.15 -15.47 -1.65
C LEU A 174 21.11 -16.26 -0.75
N VAL A 175 22.15 -15.58 -0.26
CA VAL A 175 23.20 -16.18 0.55
C VAL A 175 23.24 -15.56 1.95
N SER A 176 23.63 -16.37 2.95
CA SER A 176 23.63 -15.97 4.37
C SER A 176 24.84 -15.17 4.83
N CYS A 177 25.94 -15.13 4.08
CA CYS A 177 27.16 -14.44 4.51
C CYS A 177 27.99 -13.86 3.36
N LEU A 178 28.78 -12.82 3.67
CA LEU A 178 29.76 -12.24 2.74
C LEU A 178 30.99 -13.14 2.58
N HIS A 179 31.77 -12.88 1.53
CA HIS A 179 32.93 -13.68 1.12
C HIS A 179 34.01 -13.93 2.22
N HIS A 180 34.05 -13.14 3.29
CA HIS A 180 35.07 -13.19 4.35
C HIS A 180 34.55 -13.65 5.73
N GLU A 181 33.25 -13.92 5.89
CA GLU A 181 32.63 -14.28 7.17
C GLU A 181 32.66 -15.79 7.45
N LYS A 182 32.80 -16.16 8.73
CA LYS A 182 32.76 -17.54 9.23
C LYS A 182 31.69 -17.66 10.31
N SER A 183 30.50 -18.14 9.98
CA SER A 183 29.58 -18.75 10.95
C SER A 183 28.38 -19.38 10.26
N TYR A 184 28.04 -20.60 10.67
CA TYR A 184 26.69 -21.16 10.56
C TYR A 184 26.14 -21.22 11.98
N SER A 185 25.03 -20.54 12.27
CA SER A 185 24.46 -20.45 13.61
C SER A 185 22.92 -20.44 13.64
N GLY A 186 22.26 -20.96 12.58
CA GLY A 186 20.79 -20.96 12.43
C GLY A 186 20.14 -19.57 12.26
N ALA A 187 20.90 -18.51 12.54
CA ALA A 187 20.45 -17.12 12.54
C ALA A 187 19.85 -16.67 11.20
N PHE A 188 20.35 -17.17 10.08
CA PHE A 188 19.83 -16.81 8.76
C PHE A 188 18.40 -17.31 8.55
N VAL A 189 18.13 -18.60 8.80
CA VAL A 189 16.79 -19.18 8.63
C VAL A 189 15.81 -18.60 9.65
N ASP A 190 16.27 -18.39 10.89
CA ASP A 190 15.50 -17.69 11.90
C ASP A 190 15.10 -16.27 11.46
N ALA A 191 16.07 -15.46 11.02
CA ALA A 191 15.82 -14.10 10.57
C ALA A 191 14.91 -14.08 9.32
N LEU A 192 15.12 -15.01 8.39
CA LEU A 192 14.33 -15.16 7.17
C LEU A 192 12.86 -15.44 7.49
N LEU A 193 12.57 -16.51 8.24
CA LEU A 193 11.19 -16.89 8.56
C LEU A 193 10.52 -15.87 9.48
N CYS A 194 11.24 -15.38 10.49
CA CYS A 194 10.76 -14.34 11.39
C CYS A 194 10.41 -13.05 10.63
N SER A 195 11.20 -12.66 9.63
CA SER A 195 10.90 -11.50 8.79
C SER A 195 9.62 -11.67 7.98
N LEU A 196 9.40 -12.85 7.39
CA LEU A 196 8.21 -13.13 6.60
C LEU A 196 6.94 -13.21 7.46
N GLU A 197 7.03 -13.77 8.67
CA GLU A 197 5.89 -13.86 9.60
C GLU A 197 5.53 -12.51 10.22
N GLN A 198 6.52 -11.76 10.68
CA GLN A 198 6.31 -10.49 11.37
C GLN A 198 6.12 -9.31 10.42
N GLY A 199 6.58 -9.44 9.17
CA GLY A 199 6.64 -8.36 8.19
C GLY A 199 7.93 -7.54 8.33
N SER A 200 8.07 -6.50 7.52
CA SER A 200 9.23 -5.59 7.53
C SER A 200 8.93 -4.34 8.36
N PRO A 201 9.49 -4.18 9.57
CA PRO A 201 9.34 -2.96 10.37
C PRO A 201 9.92 -1.73 9.66
N GLN A 202 10.97 -1.93 8.86
CA GLN A 202 11.62 -0.88 8.07
C GLN A 202 10.83 -0.50 6.80
N GLY A 203 9.77 -1.26 6.48
CA GLY A 203 8.87 -0.99 5.37
C GLY A 203 9.40 -1.41 4.00
N HIS A 204 10.32 -2.38 3.95
CA HIS A 204 10.87 -2.92 2.69
C HIS A 204 9.80 -3.59 1.82
N TRP A 205 8.74 -4.13 2.42
CA TRP A 205 7.51 -4.57 1.75
C TRP A 205 6.28 -4.31 2.63
N LYS A 206 5.08 -4.44 2.05
CA LYS A 206 3.80 -4.17 2.73
C LYS A 206 2.89 -5.39 2.73
N ASP A 207 1.87 -5.36 3.59
CA ASP A 207 0.80 -6.37 3.63
C ASP A 207 -0.01 -6.38 2.31
N GLY A 208 0.05 -5.32 1.48
CA GLY A 208 -0.55 -5.30 0.14
C GLY A 208 0.28 -5.98 -0.95
N ASP A 209 1.54 -6.35 -0.67
CA ASP A 209 2.39 -7.05 -1.64
C ASP A 209 2.16 -8.56 -1.56
N GLU A 210 1.75 -9.21 -2.66
CA GLU A 210 1.56 -10.68 -2.71
C GLU A 210 2.89 -11.45 -2.56
N TYR A 211 3.98 -10.85 -3.06
CA TYR A 211 5.32 -11.41 -3.06
C TYR A 211 6.35 -10.44 -2.50
N VAL A 212 7.28 -10.98 -1.71
CA VAL A 212 8.50 -10.29 -1.28
C VAL A 212 9.59 -10.54 -2.32
N THR A 213 10.23 -9.48 -2.82
CA THR A 213 11.37 -9.62 -3.73
C THR A 213 12.62 -9.98 -2.94
N LEU A 214 13.58 -10.63 -3.59
CA LEU A 214 14.83 -11.01 -2.93
C LEU A 214 15.67 -9.80 -2.52
N GLN A 215 15.56 -8.70 -3.26
CA GLN A 215 16.20 -7.45 -2.88
C GLN A 215 15.70 -6.93 -1.54
N GLU A 216 14.38 -6.87 -1.35
CA GLU A 216 13.77 -6.41 -0.11
C GLU A 216 14.06 -7.36 1.05
N LEU A 217 14.03 -8.66 0.77
CA LEU A 217 14.34 -9.67 1.76
C LEU A 217 15.80 -9.58 2.21
N ARG A 218 16.74 -9.36 1.28
CA ARG A 218 18.14 -9.09 1.59
C ARG A 218 18.30 -7.86 2.47
N ASP A 219 17.62 -6.77 2.12
CA ASP A 219 17.75 -5.50 2.85
C ASP A 219 17.17 -5.63 4.28
N GLU A 220 16.03 -6.29 4.45
CA GLU A 220 15.48 -6.62 5.78
C GLU A 220 16.39 -7.56 6.57
N LEU A 221 16.97 -8.58 5.93
CA LEU A 221 17.89 -9.49 6.60
C LEU A 221 19.16 -8.77 7.07
N ARG A 222 19.69 -7.82 6.30
CA ARG A 222 20.82 -6.99 6.73
C ARG A 222 20.49 -6.15 7.94
N ASP A 223 19.28 -5.59 8.01
CA ASP A 223 18.85 -4.79 9.15
C ASP A 223 18.69 -5.66 10.42
N ARG A 224 18.26 -6.91 10.28
CA ARG A 224 18.06 -7.86 11.40
C ARG A 224 19.34 -8.53 11.88
N LEU A 225 20.19 -8.98 10.94
CA LEU A 225 21.40 -9.74 11.24
C LEU A 225 22.58 -8.84 11.61
N GLN A 226 22.53 -7.54 11.27
CA GLN A 226 23.54 -6.54 11.62
C GLN A 226 24.98 -7.03 11.31
N ASP A 227 25.89 -6.97 12.29
CA ASP A 227 27.30 -7.34 12.15
C ASP A 227 27.55 -8.86 12.26
N GLU A 228 26.52 -9.68 12.55
CA GLU A 228 26.69 -11.13 12.73
C GLU A 228 26.77 -11.88 11.38
N GLN A 229 25.97 -11.47 10.42
CA GLN A 229 25.88 -12.04 9.07
C GLN A 229 25.36 -10.99 8.08
N CYS A 230 25.94 -10.93 6.88
CA CYS A 230 25.44 -10.03 5.83
C CYS A 230 24.87 -10.80 4.63
N ALA A 231 23.54 -10.69 4.47
CA ALA A 231 22.83 -11.30 3.35
C ALA A 231 23.23 -10.65 2.02
N GLU A 232 23.36 -11.46 0.97
CA GLU A 232 23.66 -11.00 -0.38
C GLU A 232 22.78 -11.70 -1.42
N VAL A 233 22.44 -10.99 -2.50
CA VAL A 233 21.65 -11.53 -3.61
C VAL A 233 22.40 -11.40 -4.91
N ALA A 234 22.42 -12.49 -5.67
CA ALA A 234 22.93 -12.55 -7.04
C ALA A 234 21.83 -12.96 -8.02
N GLY A 235 21.97 -12.55 -9.29
CA GLY A 235 21.00 -12.85 -10.34
C GLY A 235 19.82 -11.88 -10.37
N ARG A 236 18.60 -12.39 -10.61
CA ARG A 236 17.37 -11.60 -10.72
C ARG A 236 16.83 -11.18 -9.34
N SER A 237 17.34 -10.09 -8.77
CA SER A 237 16.94 -9.62 -7.43
C SER A 237 15.45 -9.27 -7.27
N GLY A 238 14.77 -8.90 -8.37
CA GLY A 238 13.33 -8.63 -8.41
C GLY A 238 12.44 -9.88 -8.54
N LEU A 239 12.99 -11.08 -8.37
CA LEU A 239 12.27 -12.35 -8.54
C LEU A 239 11.08 -12.46 -7.56
N LYS A 240 9.86 -12.56 -8.12
CA LYS A 240 8.60 -12.80 -7.38
C LYS A 240 8.40 -14.30 -7.17
N ILE A 241 9.05 -14.86 -6.14
CA ILE A 241 8.99 -16.29 -5.78
C ILE A 241 8.70 -16.52 -4.29
N VAL A 242 9.14 -15.61 -3.41
CA VAL A 242 8.88 -15.70 -1.97
C VAL A 242 7.50 -15.09 -1.68
N PRO A 243 6.51 -15.88 -1.27
CA PRO A 243 5.18 -15.36 -0.94
C PRO A 243 5.24 -14.50 0.33
N ASN A 244 4.38 -13.49 0.42
CA ASN A 244 4.22 -12.71 1.64
C ASN A 244 3.10 -13.32 2.52
N PRO A 245 3.42 -13.91 3.69
CA PRO A 245 2.40 -14.51 4.56
C PRO A 245 1.38 -13.53 5.11
N ARG A 246 1.74 -12.24 5.11
CA ARG A 246 0.89 -11.16 5.57
C ARG A 246 0.05 -10.55 4.46
N TYR A 247 0.14 -11.07 3.23
CA TYR A 247 -0.62 -10.53 2.10
C TYR A 247 -2.12 -10.48 2.42
N ARG A 248 -2.71 -9.30 2.26
CA ARG A 248 -4.16 -9.08 2.27
C ARG A 248 -4.48 -8.16 1.11
N ALA A 249 -5.33 -8.61 0.19
CA ALA A 249 -5.75 -7.80 -0.96
C ALA A 249 -6.30 -6.43 -0.51
N ASP A 250 -7.07 -6.40 0.57
CA ASP A 250 -7.68 -5.19 1.12
C ASP A 250 -6.83 -4.49 2.22
N ALA A 251 -5.57 -4.90 2.43
CA ALA A 251 -4.74 -4.26 3.45
C ALA A 251 -4.54 -2.77 3.19
N ALA A 252 -4.55 -2.37 1.92
CA ALA A 252 -3.76 -1.23 1.52
C ALA A 252 -4.47 0.12 1.60
N ALA A 253 -5.73 0.21 2.00
CA ALA A 253 -6.36 1.49 2.33
C ALA A 253 -5.76 2.09 3.63
N ARG A 254 -4.50 2.56 3.62
CA ARG A 254 -3.80 3.05 4.81
C ARG A 254 -2.91 4.25 4.49
N SER A 255 -3.06 5.33 5.26
CA SER A 255 -1.92 6.17 5.64
C SER A 255 -1.12 5.51 6.77
N ALA A 256 0.10 5.99 7.00
CA ALA A 256 0.86 5.67 8.20
C ALA A 256 0.07 6.00 9.49
N GLU A 257 -0.68 7.10 9.49
CA GLU A 257 -1.55 7.55 10.60
C GLU A 257 -2.69 6.56 10.86
N ALA A 258 -3.30 6.05 9.80
CA ALA A 258 -4.35 5.04 9.82
C ALA A 258 -3.92 3.70 10.46
N GLY A 259 -2.71 3.23 10.12
CA GLY A 259 -2.12 2.01 10.71
C GLY A 259 -2.01 2.07 12.23
N GLU A 260 -1.88 3.29 12.77
CA GLU A 260 -1.98 3.75 14.15
C GLU A 260 -3.03 3.03 15.01
N LEU A 261 -4.25 3.18 14.53
CA LEU A 261 -5.45 3.06 15.37
C LEU A 261 -6.21 1.79 15.09
N LEU A 262 -6.15 1.35 13.83
CA LEU A 262 -6.75 0.09 13.43
C LEU A 262 -6.21 -1.08 14.24
N ARG A 263 -5.03 -0.95 14.87
CA ARG A 263 -4.47 -1.94 15.82
C ARG A 263 -5.39 -2.28 16.96
N HIS A 264 -6.17 -1.30 17.42
CA HIS A 264 -7.14 -1.48 18.49
C HIS A 264 -8.42 -2.17 18.01
N LEU A 265 -8.61 -2.31 16.69
CA LEU A 265 -9.72 -3.06 16.09
C LEU A 265 -9.36 -4.52 15.89
N ALA A 266 -10.37 -5.38 16.11
CA ALA A 266 -10.33 -6.78 15.70
C ALA A 266 -10.19 -6.89 14.17
N PRO A 267 -9.57 -7.97 13.63
CA PRO A 267 -9.32 -8.09 12.19
C PRO A 267 -10.57 -7.95 11.30
N ALA A 268 -11.69 -8.55 11.69
CA ALA A 268 -12.95 -8.48 10.94
C ALA A 268 -13.53 -7.05 10.94
N ASP A 269 -13.61 -6.41 12.11
CA ASP A 269 -14.09 -5.02 12.24
C ASP A 269 -13.23 -4.05 11.44
N ARG A 270 -11.91 -4.28 11.41
CA ARG A 270 -10.96 -3.52 10.62
C ARG A 270 -11.24 -3.64 9.13
N GLU A 271 -11.46 -4.86 8.63
CA GLU A 271 -11.72 -5.13 7.21
C GLU A 271 -13.02 -4.48 6.73
N HIS A 272 -14.11 -4.64 7.49
CA HIS A 272 -15.40 -4.02 7.17
C HIS A 272 -15.32 -2.49 7.16
N PHE A 273 -14.70 -1.90 8.19
CA PHE A 273 -14.54 -0.46 8.31
C PHE A 273 -13.67 0.12 7.18
N LEU A 274 -12.55 -0.54 6.86
CA LEU A 274 -11.65 -0.13 5.77
C LEU A 274 -12.33 -0.18 4.41
N ARG A 275 -13.07 -1.25 4.11
CA ARG A 275 -13.79 -1.41 2.85
C ARG A 275 -14.78 -0.27 2.62
N LYS A 276 -15.48 0.16 3.68
CA LYS A 276 -16.43 1.26 3.59
C LYS A 276 -15.74 2.61 3.44
N ALA A 277 -14.66 2.86 4.19
CA ALA A 277 -13.84 4.06 4.04
C ALA A 277 -13.25 4.19 2.63
N ALA A 278 -12.83 3.06 2.03
CA ALA A 278 -12.30 3.00 0.66
C ALA A 278 -13.31 3.42 -0.41
N SER A 279 -14.60 3.14 -0.19
CA SER A 279 -15.67 3.46 -1.15
C SER A 279 -15.95 4.96 -1.27
N THR A 280 -15.36 5.79 -0.40
CA THR A 280 -15.48 7.26 -0.41
C THR A 280 -14.14 7.97 -0.56
N ASP A 281 -13.05 7.21 -0.74
CA ASP A 281 -11.66 7.73 -0.66
C ASP A 281 -11.34 8.50 0.64
N ALA A 282 -12.21 8.37 1.65
CA ALA A 282 -12.10 9.00 2.95
C ALA A 282 -11.14 8.26 3.89
N ILE A 283 -10.43 7.26 3.36
CA ILE A 283 -9.40 6.47 4.05
C ILE A 283 -8.37 7.39 4.72
N ASP A 284 -8.02 8.52 4.09
CA ASP A 284 -6.90 9.34 4.56
C ASP A 284 -7.24 10.74 5.04
N VAL A 285 -8.47 11.22 4.78
CA VAL A 285 -8.79 12.63 5.00
C VAL A 285 -9.58 12.86 6.29
N GLY A 286 -10.13 11.83 6.95
CA GLY A 286 -11.16 12.12 7.95
C GLY A 286 -11.58 11.08 8.98
N TRP A 287 -10.79 10.06 9.31
CA TRP A 287 -11.16 9.16 10.43
C TRP A 287 -11.32 9.90 11.76
N PHE A 288 -10.55 10.98 11.91
CA PHE A 288 -10.63 11.93 13.03
C PHE A 288 -11.28 13.25 12.65
N PHE A 289 -11.99 13.32 11.52
CA PHE A 289 -12.68 14.54 11.18
C PHE A 289 -13.77 14.78 12.22
N THR A 290 -13.44 15.60 13.22
CA THR A 290 -14.35 16.13 14.22
C THR A 290 -14.65 17.58 13.86
N GLY A 291 -15.85 18.03 14.22
CA GLY A 291 -16.36 19.33 13.81
C GLY A 291 -17.36 19.25 12.65
N ARG A 292 -17.64 20.40 12.02
CA ARG A 292 -18.76 20.64 11.11
C ARG A 292 -20.07 20.20 11.73
N HIS A 293 -20.27 20.52 13.01
CA HIS A 293 -21.48 20.12 13.75
C HIS A 293 -22.75 20.60 13.04
N ARG A 294 -22.80 21.91 12.74
CA ARG A 294 -23.94 22.52 12.03
C ARG A 294 -24.17 21.94 10.63
N PRO A 295 -23.15 21.86 9.75
CA PRO A 295 -23.30 21.16 8.47
C PRO A 295 -23.77 19.71 8.61
N SER A 296 -23.26 18.97 9.60
CA SER A 296 -23.64 17.57 9.85
C SER A 296 -25.11 17.45 10.22
N VAL A 297 -25.58 18.25 11.18
CA VAL A 297 -27.00 18.27 11.59
C VAL A 297 -27.89 18.59 10.39
N ARG A 298 -27.53 19.60 9.59
CA ARG A 298 -28.32 19.98 8.41
C ARG A 298 -28.35 18.87 7.34
N ALA A 299 -27.24 18.17 7.13
CA ALA A 299 -27.18 17.06 6.19
C ALA A 299 -28.04 15.88 6.68
N VAL A 300 -27.90 15.49 7.96
CA VAL A 300 -28.68 14.40 8.58
C VAL A 300 -30.17 14.71 8.55
N GLU A 301 -30.57 15.93 8.90
CA GLU A 301 -31.97 16.36 8.83
C GLU A 301 -32.52 16.32 7.41
N TRP A 302 -31.73 16.71 6.40
CA TRP A 302 -32.15 16.65 5.01
C TRP A 302 -32.31 15.21 4.54
N ILE A 303 -31.34 14.34 4.85
CA ILE A 303 -31.37 12.91 4.51
C ILE A 303 -32.62 12.24 5.11
N GLY A 304 -32.98 12.58 6.35
CA GLY A 304 -34.17 12.00 7.00
C GLY A 304 -35.52 12.56 6.54
N LYS A 305 -35.57 13.73 5.90
CA LYS A 305 -36.83 14.43 5.53
C LYS A 305 -37.11 14.45 4.03
N ALA A 306 -36.09 14.41 3.19
CA ALA A 306 -36.25 14.54 1.74
C ALA A 306 -36.87 13.26 1.15
N ASP A 307 -38.00 13.40 0.45
CA ASP A 307 -38.61 12.28 -0.28
C ASP A 307 -37.98 12.08 -1.67
N ARG A 308 -37.55 13.17 -2.31
CA ARG A 308 -36.69 13.16 -3.50
C ARG A 308 -35.87 14.43 -3.61
N GLY A 309 -34.67 14.35 -4.19
CA GLY A 309 -33.86 15.53 -4.47
C GLY A 309 -32.35 15.33 -4.39
N VAL A 310 -31.63 16.45 -4.44
CA VAL A 310 -30.16 16.49 -4.39
C VAL A 310 -29.66 17.45 -3.32
N LEU A 311 -28.77 16.96 -2.44
CA LEU A 311 -27.99 17.75 -1.50
C LEU A 311 -26.56 17.84 -2.02
N VAL A 312 -26.13 19.05 -2.34
CA VAL A 312 -24.79 19.34 -2.83
C VAL A 312 -23.92 19.82 -1.67
N VAL A 313 -22.83 19.11 -1.38
CA VAL A 313 -21.79 19.55 -0.44
C VAL A 313 -20.65 20.17 -1.23
N THR A 314 -20.44 21.46 -1.04
CA THR A 314 -19.44 22.25 -1.75
C THR A 314 -18.51 22.99 -0.78
N GLY A 315 -17.45 23.60 -1.31
CA GLY A 315 -16.43 24.30 -0.52
C GLY A 315 -15.07 24.31 -1.21
N ALA A 316 -14.21 25.21 -0.74
CA ALA A 316 -12.84 25.41 -1.22
C ALA A 316 -11.98 24.12 -1.15
N PRO A 317 -10.88 24.04 -1.90
CA PRO A 317 -9.88 22.99 -1.74
C PRO A 317 -9.41 22.89 -0.28
N GLY A 318 -9.31 21.67 0.26
CA GLY A 318 -8.88 21.46 1.65
C GLY A 318 -9.92 21.80 2.73
N ALA A 319 -11.16 22.18 2.37
CA ALA A 319 -12.23 22.47 3.34
C ALA A 319 -12.79 21.23 4.06
N GLY A 320 -12.40 20.02 3.66
CA GLY A 320 -12.80 18.75 4.27
C GLY A 320 -14.07 18.11 3.69
N LYS A 321 -14.41 18.33 2.41
CA LYS A 321 -15.61 17.75 1.77
C LYS A 321 -15.64 16.21 1.82
N SER A 322 -14.58 15.57 1.31
CA SER A 322 -14.47 14.11 1.30
C SER A 322 -14.41 13.51 2.70
N ALA A 323 -13.73 14.20 3.63
CA ALA A 323 -13.72 13.82 5.04
C ALA A 323 -15.13 13.87 5.66
N PHE A 324 -15.88 14.94 5.39
CA PHE A 324 -17.26 15.12 5.84
C PHE A 324 -18.19 14.04 5.28
N LEU A 325 -18.14 13.79 3.97
CA LEU A 325 -18.99 12.77 3.32
C LEU A 325 -18.61 11.35 3.73
N GLY A 326 -17.32 11.05 3.80
CA GLY A 326 -16.81 9.78 4.31
C GLY A 326 -17.26 9.50 5.74
N ARG A 327 -17.23 10.51 6.61
CA ARG A 327 -17.76 10.40 7.97
C ARG A 327 -19.25 10.03 7.97
N LEU A 328 -20.07 10.67 7.14
CA LEU A 328 -21.50 10.32 7.04
C LEU A 328 -21.68 8.88 6.56
N ALA A 329 -20.93 8.46 5.52
CA ALA A 329 -21.01 7.10 4.98
C ALA A 329 -20.61 6.03 6.01
N VAL A 330 -19.51 6.25 6.73
CA VAL A 330 -19.00 5.33 7.76
C VAL A 330 -19.94 5.25 8.96
N LEU A 331 -20.47 6.39 9.44
CA LEU A 331 -21.41 6.42 10.57
C LEU A 331 -22.76 5.78 10.24
N ALA A 332 -23.19 5.85 8.98
CA ALA A 332 -24.42 5.20 8.51
C ALA A 332 -24.22 3.69 8.25
N ASP A 333 -22.99 3.22 8.09
CA ASP A 333 -22.74 1.84 7.70
C ASP A 333 -22.93 0.87 8.87
N ARG A 334 -23.62 -0.25 8.60
CA ARG A 334 -23.99 -1.23 9.64
C ARG A 334 -22.77 -2.03 10.11
N ASP A 335 -21.91 -2.44 9.19
CA ASP A 335 -20.76 -3.27 9.49
C ASP A 335 -19.66 -2.46 10.19
N SER A 336 -19.58 -1.16 9.91
CA SER A 336 -18.65 -0.22 10.54
C SER A 336 -19.03 0.19 11.97
N GLN A 337 -20.23 -0.15 12.46
CA GLN A 337 -20.71 0.30 13.79
C GLN A 337 -19.83 -0.17 14.95
N SER A 338 -19.32 -1.41 14.90
CA SER A 338 -18.44 -1.94 15.95
C SER A 338 -17.15 -1.12 16.04
N ALA A 339 -16.51 -0.91 14.88
CA ALA A 339 -15.29 -0.11 14.78
C ALA A 339 -15.52 1.34 15.20
N CYS A 340 -16.60 1.99 14.74
CA CYS A 340 -16.95 3.36 15.15
C CYS A 340 -17.09 3.49 16.67
N ARG A 341 -17.63 2.47 17.34
CA ARG A 341 -17.83 2.45 18.79
C ARG A 341 -16.49 2.32 19.52
N THR A 342 -15.61 1.42 19.05
CA THR A 342 -14.26 1.24 19.61
C THR A 342 -13.39 2.49 19.41
N LEU A 343 -13.55 3.20 18.29
CA LEU A 343 -12.82 4.41 17.98
C LEU A 343 -13.44 5.69 18.59
N GLY A 344 -14.50 5.58 19.39
CA GLY A 344 -15.16 6.74 20.02
C GLY A 344 -15.93 7.67 19.06
N MET A 345 -16.08 7.28 17.79
CA MET A 345 -16.79 8.09 16.78
C MET A 345 -18.29 8.26 17.08
N LEU A 346 -18.84 7.40 17.94
CA LEU A 346 -20.22 7.41 18.38
C LEU A 346 -20.45 8.18 19.70
N ASP A 347 -19.43 8.86 20.24
CA ASP A 347 -19.54 9.54 21.54
C ASP A 347 -20.07 10.99 21.40
N GLY A 348 -20.03 11.57 20.20
CA GLY A 348 -20.47 12.94 19.92
C GLY A 348 -21.99 13.15 19.92
N ASP A 349 -22.47 14.26 19.35
CA ASP A 349 -23.92 14.54 19.28
C ASP A 349 -24.65 13.55 18.33
N PRO A 350 -25.69 12.82 18.80
CA PRO A 350 -26.56 12.00 17.94
C PRO A 350 -27.13 12.70 16.71
N ALA A 351 -27.41 14.01 16.79
CA ALA A 351 -27.97 14.77 15.67
C ALA A 351 -26.99 14.91 14.48
N THR A 352 -25.70 14.63 14.68
CA THR A 352 -24.68 14.66 13.63
C THR A 352 -24.46 13.31 12.94
N ARG A 353 -25.28 12.30 13.28
CA ARG A 353 -25.14 10.92 12.82
C ARG A 353 -26.35 10.54 11.96
N PRO A 354 -26.14 10.12 10.70
CA PRO A 354 -27.22 9.54 9.92
C PRO A 354 -27.77 8.28 10.61
N GLU A 355 -29.00 7.91 10.27
CA GLU A 355 -29.53 6.61 10.66
C GLU A 355 -28.67 5.47 10.08
N VAL A 356 -28.53 4.37 10.81
CA VAL A 356 -27.79 3.21 10.33
C VAL A 356 -28.55 2.60 9.15
N GLY A 357 -27.90 2.52 7.99
CA GLY A 357 -28.50 2.13 6.71
C GLY A 357 -29.06 3.31 5.92
N ALA A 358 -28.72 4.56 6.25
CA ALA A 358 -29.22 5.73 5.53
C ALA A 358 -28.81 5.82 4.04
N PHE A 359 -27.74 5.12 3.63
CA PHE A 359 -27.24 5.10 2.25
C PHE A 359 -27.32 3.69 1.68
N ASP A 360 -28.02 3.55 0.55
CA ASP A 360 -28.11 2.28 -0.18
C ASP A 360 -26.92 2.07 -1.13
N ALA A 361 -26.36 3.16 -1.64
CA ALA A 361 -25.14 3.14 -2.45
C ALA A 361 -24.20 4.29 -2.08
N VAL A 362 -22.91 4.00 -2.07
CA VAL A 362 -21.83 4.94 -1.74
C VAL A 362 -20.74 4.78 -2.79
N THR A 363 -20.46 5.82 -3.56
CA THR A 363 -19.51 5.77 -4.68
C THR A 363 -18.53 6.94 -4.67
N HIS A 364 -17.30 6.69 -5.10
CA HIS A 364 -16.28 7.71 -5.31
C HIS A 364 -16.06 7.91 -6.81
N LEU A 365 -16.20 9.15 -7.26
CA LEU A 365 -16.30 9.48 -8.68
C LEU A 365 -14.95 9.76 -9.34
N LYS A 366 -13.86 9.84 -8.57
CA LYS A 366 -12.53 10.19 -9.08
C LYS A 366 -12.10 9.25 -10.21
N ASN A 367 -11.71 9.82 -11.35
CA ASN A 367 -11.31 9.11 -12.58
C ASN A 367 -12.34 8.07 -13.08
N ARG A 368 -13.63 8.22 -12.76
CA ARG A 368 -14.70 7.34 -13.25
C ARG A 368 -15.41 7.97 -14.45
N ARG A 369 -15.87 7.13 -15.38
CA ARG A 369 -16.78 7.51 -16.48
C ARG A 369 -18.22 7.35 -16.06
N VAL A 370 -19.14 7.95 -16.81
CA VAL A 370 -20.58 7.87 -16.54
C VAL A 370 -21.09 6.42 -16.42
N ASP A 371 -20.60 5.52 -17.26
CA ASP A 371 -20.99 4.11 -17.27
C ASP A 371 -20.45 3.34 -16.05
N ASP A 372 -19.21 3.63 -15.64
CA ASP A 372 -18.58 2.99 -14.48
C ASP A 372 -19.33 3.35 -13.19
N VAL A 373 -19.74 4.62 -13.05
CA VAL A 373 -20.52 5.11 -11.90
C VAL A 373 -21.88 4.43 -11.87
N ALA A 374 -22.55 4.32 -13.01
CA ALA A 374 -23.84 3.64 -13.10
C ALA A 374 -23.74 2.15 -12.77
N LEU A 375 -22.71 1.46 -13.25
CA LEU A 375 -22.45 0.04 -12.95
C LEU A 375 -22.17 -0.17 -11.47
N ASP A 376 -21.36 0.67 -10.84
CA ASP A 376 -21.06 0.60 -9.41
C ASP A 376 -22.32 0.80 -8.55
N ILE A 377 -23.12 1.83 -8.83
CA ILE A 377 -24.39 2.06 -8.12
C ILE A 377 -25.34 0.89 -8.34
N ALA A 378 -25.50 0.42 -9.58
CA ALA A 378 -26.38 -0.70 -9.89
C ALA A 378 -25.97 -1.98 -9.13
N GLN A 379 -24.67 -2.28 -9.10
CA GLN A 379 -24.11 -3.41 -8.37
C GLN A 379 -24.44 -3.33 -6.86
N GLN A 380 -24.25 -2.16 -6.24
CA GLN A 380 -24.55 -1.96 -4.81
C GLN A 380 -26.05 -2.10 -4.51
N LEU A 381 -26.92 -1.71 -5.46
CA LEU A 381 -28.38 -1.81 -5.33
C LEU A 381 -28.96 -3.18 -5.71
N GLY A 382 -28.13 -4.09 -6.22
CA GLY A 382 -28.53 -5.40 -6.73
C GLY A 382 -29.32 -5.34 -8.04
N ILE A 383 -29.05 -4.33 -8.88
CA ILE A 383 -29.68 -4.14 -10.19
C ILE A 383 -28.70 -4.64 -11.26
N ASP A 384 -29.15 -5.55 -12.12
CA ASP A 384 -28.32 -6.10 -13.19
C ASP A 384 -28.38 -5.22 -14.44
N VAL A 385 -27.27 -4.55 -14.74
CA VAL A 385 -27.07 -3.74 -15.96
C VAL A 385 -25.73 -4.06 -16.63
N ALA A 386 -25.11 -5.20 -16.31
CA ALA A 386 -23.74 -5.52 -16.75
C ALA A 386 -23.59 -5.62 -18.27
N ASP A 387 -24.61 -6.14 -18.96
CA ASP A 387 -24.65 -6.28 -20.43
C ASP A 387 -25.27 -5.07 -21.14
N SER A 388 -25.54 -3.98 -20.42
CA SER A 388 -26.18 -2.80 -20.99
C SER A 388 -25.25 -2.02 -21.91
N SER A 389 -25.78 -1.59 -23.07
CA SER A 389 -25.10 -0.63 -23.93
C SER A 389 -25.21 0.82 -23.44
N SER A 390 -25.98 1.08 -22.38
CA SER A 390 -26.17 2.40 -21.77
C SER A 390 -26.50 2.27 -20.27
N PRO A 391 -25.56 1.80 -19.42
CA PRO A 391 -25.80 1.48 -18.01
C PRO A 391 -26.49 2.60 -17.21
N ALA A 392 -26.12 3.87 -17.44
CA ALA A 392 -26.74 5.01 -16.76
C ALA A 392 -28.25 5.12 -17.00
N ARG A 393 -28.68 4.92 -18.25
CA ARG A 393 -30.09 4.95 -18.62
C ARG A 393 -30.86 3.79 -18.00
N ASP A 394 -30.29 2.59 -18.08
CA ASP A 394 -30.95 1.37 -17.62
C ASP A 394 -31.07 1.35 -16.09
N LEU A 395 -30.05 1.86 -15.38
CA LEU A 395 -30.12 2.09 -13.93
C LEU A 395 -31.31 3.01 -13.57
N VAL A 396 -31.44 4.16 -14.24
CA VAL A 396 -32.51 5.12 -13.97
C VAL A 396 -33.89 4.53 -14.28
N LEU A 397 -34.02 3.78 -15.38
CA LEU A 397 -35.28 3.09 -15.73
C LEU A 397 -35.63 2.01 -14.70
N ALA A 398 -34.67 1.17 -14.31
CA ALA A 398 -34.88 0.13 -13.31
C ALA A 398 -35.30 0.72 -11.95
N LEU A 399 -34.68 1.83 -11.55
CA LEU A 399 -35.07 2.55 -10.33
C LEU A 399 -36.49 3.10 -10.42
N ALA A 400 -36.82 3.77 -11.54
CA ALA A 400 -38.15 4.33 -11.78
C ALA A 400 -39.24 3.23 -11.75
N ASP A 401 -39.00 2.10 -12.42
CA ASP A 401 -39.94 0.98 -12.48
C ASP A 401 -40.10 0.27 -11.13
N SER A 402 -39.02 0.20 -10.35
CA SER A 402 -39.06 -0.45 -9.03
C SER A 402 -39.84 0.34 -7.98
N GLY A 403 -39.90 1.67 -8.12
CA GLY A 403 -40.44 2.58 -7.09
C GLY A 403 -39.74 2.47 -5.73
N ARG A 404 -38.53 1.89 -5.68
CA ARG A 404 -37.74 1.72 -4.45
C ARG A 404 -37.28 3.08 -3.95
N ARG A 405 -37.33 3.27 -2.63
CA ARG A 405 -36.63 4.37 -1.98
C ARG A 405 -35.14 4.09 -1.99
N VAL A 406 -34.35 5.04 -2.46
CA VAL A 406 -32.89 4.90 -2.63
C VAL A 406 -32.19 6.19 -2.25
N THR A 407 -31.17 6.09 -1.40
CA THR A 407 -30.27 7.20 -1.06
C THR A 407 -28.86 6.88 -1.56
N VAL A 408 -28.34 7.72 -2.46
CA VAL A 408 -26.98 7.58 -3.01
C VAL A 408 -26.08 8.67 -2.45
N LEU A 409 -24.89 8.30 -1.96
CA LEU A 409 -23.81 9.24 -1.65
C LEU A 409 -22.72 9.12 -2.70
N ALA A 410 -22.36 10.23 -3.34
CA ALA A 410 -21.32 10.29 -4.35
C ALA A 410 -20.29 11.38 -4.00
N ASP A 411 -19.01 11.06 -3.97
CA ASP A 411 -17.95 12.05 -3.65
C ASP A 411 -17.01 12.31 -4.82
N ALA A 412 -16.40 13.50 -4.83
CA ALA A 412 -15.40 13.96 -5.79
C ALA A 412 -15.88 14.03 -7.25
N LEU A 413 -17.09 14.58 -7.49
CA LEU A 413 -17.63 14.76 -8.85
C LEU A 413 -16.72 15.62 -9.74
N ASP A 414 -16.06 16.63 -9.18
CA ASP A 414 -15.09 17.47 -9.88
C ASP A 414 -13.81 16.73 -10.30
N GLU A 415 -13.57 15.54 -9.73
CA GLU A 415 -12.40 14.72 -10.03
C GLU A 415 -12.74 13.53 -10.94
N ALA A 416 -13.96 13.46 -11.50
CA ALA A 416 -14.32 12.45 -12.48
C ALA A 416 -13.44 12.52 -13.75
N GLU A 417 -13.52 11.50 -14.60
CA GLU A 417 -12.73 11.48 -15.84
C GLU A 417 -12.99 12.74 -16.66
N ARG A 418 -11.92 13.27 -17.28
CA ARG A 418 -11.97 14.56 -17.96
C ARG A 418 -13.00 14.59 -19.08
N GLY A 419 -14.04 15.40 -18.89
CA GLY A 419 -15.15 15.56 -19.84
C GLY A 419 -16.37 14.71 -19.48
N GLU A 420 -16.31 13.88 -18.45
CA GLU A 420 -17.40 13.03 -17.96
C GLU A 420 -18.17 13.66 -16.78
N GLU A 421 -17.67 14.74 -16.17
CA GLU A 421 -18.21 15.33 -14.93
C GLU A 421 -19.67 15.77 -15.10
N GLU A 422 -19.96 16.48 -16.19
CA GLU A 422 -21.32 16.92 -16.50
C GLU A 422 -22.26 15.74 -16.83
N PHE A 423 -21.75 14.68 -17.47
CA PHE A 423 -22.53 13.49 -17.80
C PHE A 423 -22.87 12.71 -16.52
N VAL A 424 -21.91 12.50 -15.63
CA VAL A 424 -22.13 11.89 -14.31
C VAL A 424 -23.15 12.72 -13.51
N ALA A 425 -22.97 14.04 -13.45
CA ALA A 425 -23.90 14.93 -12.76
C ALA A 425 -25.32 14.83 -13.31
N ARG A 426 -25.46 14.87 -14.63
CA ARG A 426 -26.75 15.04 -15.32
C ARG A 426 -27.51 13.74 -15.52
N ASP A 427 -26.80 12.73 -15.99
CA ASP A 427 -27.37 11.50 -16.55
C ASP A 427 -27.43 10.37 -15.51
N VAL A 428 -26.69 10.49 -14.41
CA VAL A 428 -26.75 9.58 -13.26
C VAL A 428 -27.30 10.29 -12.02
N LEU A 429 -26.55 11.22 -11.41
CA LEU A 429 -26.86 11.75 -10.08
C LEU A 429 -28.15 12.57 -10.07
N ARG A 430 -28.29 13.55 -10.96
CA ARG A 430 -29.51 14.33 -11.10
C ARG A 430 -30.67 13.45 -11.58
N ALA A 431 -30.42 12.49 -12.46
CA ALA A 431 -31.45 11.61 -12.98
C ALA A 431 -32.08 10.78 -11.84
N ILE A 432 -31.26 10.19 -10.96
CA ILE A 432 -31.70 9.52 -9.74
C ILE A 432 -32.46 10.48 -8.82
N GLY A 433 -31.90 11.68 -8.54
CA GLY A 433 -32.55 12.66 -7.65
C GLY A 433 -33.88 13.24 -8.15
N ASN A 434 -34.27 12.99 -9.40
CA ASN A 434 -35.58 13.35 -9.94
C ASN A 434 -36.66 12.28 -9.70
N LEU A 435 -36.26 11.04 -9.39
CA LEU A 435 -37.19 9.93 -9.17
C LEU A 435 -37.87 10.07 -7.80
N ASP A 436 -39.14 9.68 -7.73
CA ASP A 436 -39.89 9.67 -6.47
C ASP A 436 -39.27 8.65 -5.51
N GLY A 437 -39.04 9.04 -4.25
CA GLY A 437 -38.37 8.20 -3.26
C GLY A 437 -36.85 8.17 -3.36
N CYS A 438 -36.22 8.86 -4.32
CA CYS A 438 -34.78 8.82 -4.52
C CYS A 438 -34.09 10.13 -4.13
N THR A 439 -33.05 10.04 -3.29
CA THR A 439 -32.24 11.18 -2.86
C THR A 439 -30.76 10.97 -3.15
N VAL A 440 -30.05 12.06 -3.46
CA VAL A 440 -28.62 12.03 -3.76
C VAL A 440 -27.88 13.06 -2.93
N VAL A 441 -26.83 12.63 -2.23
CA VAL A 441 -25.86 13.50 -1.56
C VAL A 441 -24.58 13.50 -2.39
N VAL A 442 -24.14 14.67 -2.86
CA VAL A 442 -23.00 14.78 -3.77
C VAL A 442 -21.95 15.77 -3.29
N GLY A 443 -20.70 15.33 -3.22
CA GLY A 443 -19.52 16.16 -2.98
C GLY A 443 -18.95 16.69 -4.28
N THR A 444 -18.83 18.02 -4.40
CA THR A 444 -18.25 18.64 -5.59
C THR A 444 -17.69 20.03 -5.33
N ARG A 445 -16.65 20.41 -6.06
CA ARG A 445 -16.32 21.84 -6.28
C ARG A 445 -17.38 22.49 -7.19
N ARG A 446 -17.42 23.83 -7.16
CA ARG A 446 -18.35 24.65 -7.98
C ARG A 446 -18.05 24.54 -9.47
N ASP A 447 -16.77 24.43 -9.77
CA ASP A 447 -16.17 24.16 -11.06
C ASP A 447 -14.98 23.22 -10.85
N ARG A 448 -14.54 22.51 -11.90
CA ARG A 448 -13.42 21.55 -11.85
C ARG A 448 -12.15 22.20 -11.30
N ASP A 449 -11.80 23.37 -11.80
CA ASP A 449 -10.58 24.07 -11.41
C ASP A 449 -10.73 24.78 -10.05
N GLY A 450 -11.93 24.78 -9.47
CA GLY A 450 -12.22 25.40 -8.17
C GLY A 450 -12.11 26.93 -8.15
N ARG A 451 -12.00 27.57 -9.32
CA ARG A 451 -11.79 29.04 -9.48
C ARG A 451 -13.07 29.86 -9.57
N HIS A 452 -14.24 29.22 -9.44
CA HIS A 452 -15.52 29.91 -9.59
C HIS A 452 -15.99 30.51 -8.27
N ASP A 453 -15.91 31.84 -8.17
CA ASP A 453 -16.48 32.59 -7.05
C ASP A 453 -18.02 32.55 -7.12
N ALA A 454 -18.63 32.07 -6.03
CA ALA A 454 -20.08 31.92 -5.98
C ALA A 454 -20.77 33.27 -5.91
N THR A 455 -21.83 33.43 -6.71
CA THR A 455 -22.85 34.46 -6.47
C THR A 455 -24.18 33.79 -6.15
N PRO A 456 -25.13 34.49 -5.48
CA PRO A 456 -26.46 33.92 -5.21
C PRO A 456 -27.19 33.37 -6.45
N ASP A 457 -26.89 33.94 -7.63
CA ASP A 457 -27.52 33.58 -8.91
C ASP A 457 -26.70 32.58 -9.74
N ASP A 458 -25.42 32.36 -9.40
CA ASP A 458 -24.53 31.45 -10.10
C ASP A 458 -23.77 30.55 -9.11
N PRO A 459 -24.29 29.34 -8.84
CA PRO A 459 -23.64 28.40 -7.94
C PRO A 459 -22.43 27.68 -8.57
N GLY A 460 -22.15 27.92 -9.85
CA GLY A 460 -21.14 27.24 -10.67
C GLY A 460 -21.73 26.21 -11.63
N PRO A 461 -21.03 25.89 -12.73
CA PRO A 461 -21.54 25.01 -13.79
C PRO A 461 -21.86 23.60 -13.29
N LEU A 462 -20.99 23.02 -12.46
CA LEU A 462 -21.15 21.64 -12.01
C LEU A 462 -22.25 21.49 -10.96
N VAL A 463 -22.39 22.47 -10.06
CA VAL A 463 -23.50 22.53 -9.10
C VAL A 463 -24.84 22.79 -9.82
N SER A 464 -24.82 23.61 -10.87
CA SER A 464 -26.00 23.86 -11.71
C SER A 464 -26.44 22.60 -12.47
N ALA A 465 -25.49 21.79 -12.96
CA ALA A 465 -25.77 20.53 -13.65
C ALA A 465 -26.51 19.52 -12.76
N LEU A 466 -26.30 19.58 -11.44
CA LEU A 466 -26.93 18.73 -10.43
C LEU A 466 -28.35 19.16 -10.05
N ARG A 467 -28.79 20.37 -10.42
CA ARG A 467 -30.10 20.89 -10.00
C ARG A 467 -31.23 20.03 -10.57
N PRO A 468 -32.02 19.33 -9.73
CA PRO A 468 -33.10 18.48 -10.22
C PRO A 468 -34.24 19.34 -10.81
N ARG A 469 -35.05 18.72 -11.68
CA ARG A 469 -36.24 19.33 -12.29
C ARG A 469 -37.39 19.42 -11.29
N GLY A 470 -37.42 18.54 -10.30
CA GLY A 470 -38.37 18.54 -9.18
C GLY A 470 -37.77 17.92 -7.93
N GLY A 471 -38.34 18.22 -6.76
CA GLY A 471 -37.82 17.77 -5.47
C GLY A 471 -37.00 18.81 -4.73
N SER A 472 -36.36 18.38 -3.64
CA SER A 472 -35.53 19.24 -2.80
C SER A 472 -34.18 19.49 -3.47
N PHE A 473 -33.71 20.72 -3.47
CA PHE A 473 -32.35 21.07 -3.89
C PHE A 473 -31.72 21.95 -2.82
N GLN A 474 -30.69 21.44 -2.17
CA GLN A 474 -30.00 22.15 -1.09
C GLN A 474 -28.50 22.17 -1.37
N ILE A 475 -27.89 23.33 -1.17
CA ILE A 475 -26.44 23.51 -1.24
C ILE A 475 -25.92 23.74 0.17
N LEU A 476 -24.95 22.94 0.58
CA LEU A 476 -24.23 23.04 1.84
C LEU A 476 -22.79 23.45 1.53
N ASP A 477 -22.49 24.74 1.70
CA ASP A 477 -21.15 25.28 1.49
C ASP A 477 -20.33 25.24 2.78
N LEU A 478 -19.33 24.36 2.83
CA LEU A 478 -18.43 24.21 3.96
C LEU A 478 -17.50 25.42 4.14
N SER A 479 -17.25 26.22 3.10
CA SER A 479 -16.43 27.44 3.23
C SER A 479 -17.18 28.60 3.88
N ALA A 480 -18.52 28.57 3.84
CA ALA A 480 -19.38 29.59 4.43
C ALA A 480 -19.74 29.33 5.91
N ASP A 481 -19.17 28.29 6.52
CA ASP A 481 -19.49 27.91 7.89
C ASP A 481 -18.84 28.87 8.91
N PRO A 482 -19.64 29.64 9.67
CA PRO A 482 -19.12 30.67 10.57
C PRO A 482 -18.40 30.10 11.80
N VAL A 483 -18.53 28.80 12.09
CA VAL A 483 -17.89 28.14 13.24
C VAL A 483 -16.76 27.20 12.84
N ALA A 484 -16.31 27.25 11.58
CA ALA A 484 -15.23 26.39 11.09
C ALA A 484 -13.92 26.54 11.88
N GLU A 485 -13.63 27.74 12.39
CA GLU A 485 -12.45 28.00 13.23
C GLU A 485 -12.54 27.27 14.58
N ASP A 486 -13.71 27.29 15.23
CA ASP A 486 -13.94 26.56 16.48
C ASP A 486 -13.82 25.04 16.26
N ASP A 487 -14.35 24.54 15.14
CA ASP A 487 -14.25 23.13 14.75
C ASP A 487 -12.78 22.72 14.51
N ILE A 488 -11.99 23.54 13.83
CA ILE A 488 -10.55 23.30 13.60
C ILE A 488 -9.79 23.33 14.93
N ALA A 489 -10.09 24.28 15.81
CA ALA A 489 -9.45 24.34 17.13
C ALA A 489 -9.75 23.08 17.94
N GLN A 490 -11.02 22.62 17.97
CA GLN A 490 -11.39 21.39 18.66
C GLN A 490 -10.66 20.18 18.07
N TYR A 491 -10.63 20.06 16.74
CA TYR A 491 -9.90 19.00 16.04
C TYR A 491 -8.41 18.98 16.44
N VAL A 492 -7.73 20.13 16.46
CA VAL A 492 -6.31 20.21 16.85
C VAL A 492 -6.12 19.85 18.33
N ALA A 493 -7.00 20.32 19.22
CA ALA A 493 -6.92 20.02 20.65
C ALA A 493 -7.10 18.53 20.95
N ASP A 494 -8.03 17.86 20.25
CA ASP A 494 -8.27 16.42 20.37
C ASP A 494 -7.05 15.64 19.88
N ARG A 495 -6.46 16.04 18.74
CA ARG A 495 -5.27 15.39 18.16
C ARG A 495 -4.02 15.55 19.02
N LEU A 496 -3.89 16.65 19.75
CA LEU A 496 -2.76 16.86 20.66
C LEU A 496 -2.96 16.21 22.05
N ALA A 497 -4.14 15.66 22.35
CA ALA A 497 -4.49 15.21 23.70
C ALA A 497 -3.52 14.19 24.31
N ASP A 498 -3.05 13.24 23.51
CA ASP A 498 -2.15 12.19 23.98
C ASP A 498 -0.74 12.70 24.25
N ARG A 499 -0.32 13.80 23.59
CA ARG A 499 1.06 14.29 23.60
C ARG A 499 1.24 15.54 24.45
N TRP A 500 0.22 16.38 24.54
CA TRP A 500 0.21 17.62 25.31
C TRP A 500 -0.84 17.49 26.41
N PRO A 501 -0.50 16.93 27.60
CA PRO A 501 -1.48 16.68 28.64
C PRO A 501 -2.15 17.97 29.15
N ASP A 502 -1.45 19.10 29.16
CA ASP A 502 -1.97 20.39 29.61
C ASP A 502 -3.06 20.92 28.65
N LEU A 503 -4.30 21.02 29.16
CA LEU A 503 -5.44 21.48 28.39
C LEU A 503 -5.31 22.95 27.96
N GLU A 504 -4.76 23.81 28.81
CA GLU A 504 -4.64 25.25 28.50
C GLU A 504 -3.67 25.45 27.34
N ARG A 505 -2.52 24.76 27.36
CA ARG A 505 -1.53 24.84 26.29
C ARG A 505 -2.04 24.28 24.98
N ARG A 506 -2.78 23.16 25.03
CA ARG A 506 -3.48 22.62 23.85
C ARG A 506 -4.45 23.61 23.25
N LEU A 507 -5.29 24.25 24.07
CA LEU A 507 -6.27 25.22 23.61
C LEU A 507 -5.61 26.48 23.02
N VAL A 508 -4.48 26.93 23.57
CA VAL A 508 -3.70 28.04 23.01
C VAL A 508 -3.16 27.67 21.62
N ALA A 509 -2.53 26.51 21.48
CA ALA A 509 -2.01 26.06 20.19
C ALA A 509 -3.14 25.85 19.15
N ALA A 510 -4.23 25.21 19.57
CA ALA A 510 -5.40 24.96 18.74
C ALA A 510 -6.03 26.24 18.19
N ARG A 511 -6.18 27.28 19.03
CA ARG A 511 -6.73 28.57 18.60
C ARG A 511 -5.83 29.25 17.58
N GLU A 512 -4.52 29.22 17.78
CA GLU A 512 -3.58 29.79 16.83
C GLU A 512 -3.65 29.09 15.46
N VAL A 513 -3.68 27.75 15.46
CA VAL A 513 -3.84 26.97 14.23
C VAL A 513 -5.16 27.29 13.52
N ALA A 514 -6.25 27.45 14.28
CA ALA A 514 -7.54 27.83 13.71
C ALA A 514 -7.49 29.20 13.01
N VAL A 515 -6.85 30.20 13.65
CA VAL A 515 -6.68 31.54 13.08
C VAL A 515 -5.88 31.50 11.77
N GLN A 516 -4.72 30.83 11.75
CA GLN A 516 -3.85 30.73 10.57
C GLN A 516 -4.35 29.77 9.49
N SER A 517 -5.38 28.97 9.79
CA SER A 517 -5.95 28.05 8.81
C SER A 517 -6.78 28.72 7.74
N SER A 518 -7.27 29.94 8.00
CA SER A 518 -8.28 30.61 7.17
C SER A 518 -9.45 29.67 6.80
N ARG A 519 -9.89 28.83 7.76
CA ARG A 519 -10.97 27.81 7.66
C ARG A 519 -10.65 26.60 6.76
N ILE A 520 -9.39 26.39 6.42
CA ILE A 520 -8.93 25.26 5.61
C ILE A 520 -8.39 24.17 6.54
N PHE A 521 -9.14 23.08 6.67
CA PHE A 521 -8.78 21.93 7.52
C PHE A 521 -7.45 21.29 7.13
N LEU A 522 -7.06 21.36 5.84
CA LEU A 522 -5.79 20.81 5.40
C LEU A 522 -4.59 21.47 6.10
N TYR A 523 -4.66 22.78 6.36
CA TYR A 523 -3.62 23.51 7.09
C TYR A 523 -3.42 22.94 8.50
N ALA A 524 -4.51 22.62 9.19
CA ALA A 524 -4.45 22.06 10.53
C ALA A 524 -3.61 20.78 10.59
N ARG A 525 -3.58 19.97 9.52
CA ARG A 525 -2.72 18.78 9.45
C ARG A 525 -1.23 19.13 9.34
N PHE A 526 -0.87 20.12 8.51
CA PHE A 526 0.51 20.60 8.43
C PHE A 526 0.97 21.18 9.78
N ALA A 527 0.11 22.02 10.38
CA ALA A 527 0.36 22.62 11.69
C ALA A 527 0.52 21.56 12.80
N LEU A 528 -0.33 20.53 12.82
CA LEU A 528 -0.25 19.42 13.78
C LEU A 528 1.10 18.71 13.72
N ARG A 529 1.65 18.45 12.53
CA ARG A 529 2.99 17.82 12.44
C ARG A 529 4.07 18.69 13.06
N VAL A 530 4.00 20.01 12.86
CA VAL A 530 4.92 20.94 13.53
C VAL A 530 4.82 20.79 15.04
N LEU A 531 3.58 20.81 15.56
CA LEU A 531 3.29 20.78 16.99
C LEU A 531 3.67 19.44 17.63
N GLU A 532 3.49 18.33 16.94
CA GLU A 532 3.90 16.98 17.40
C GLU A 532 5.42 16.86 17.60
N GLY A 533 6.21 17.63 16.84
CA GLY A 533 7.66 17.73 16.99
C GLY A 533 8.13 18.69 18.09
N LEU A 534 7.22 19.46 18.69
CA LEU A 534 7.53 20.51 19.66
C LEU A 534 7.06 20.14 21.07
N PRO A 535 7.78 20.59 22.13
CA PRO A 535 7.28 20.45 23.50
C PRO A 535 6.10 21.40 23.74
N GLU A 536 5.13 21.00 24.56
CA GLU A 536 3.95 21.82 24.90
C GLU A 536 4.31 23.18 25.52
N THR A 537 5.50 23.35 26.08
CA THR A 537 5.99 24.64 26.63
C THR A 537 6.33 25.66 25.55
N VAL A 538 6.32 25.28 24.27
CA VAL A 538 6.61 26.17 23.14
C VAL A 538 5.66 27.37 23.10
N VAL A 539 4.41 27.20 23.55
CA VAL A 539 3.38 28.26 23.57
C VAL A 539 3.74 29.45 24.46
N HIS A 540 4.72 29.30 25.35
CA HIS A 540 5.22 30.38 26.22
C HIS A 540 6.38 31.17 25.60
N GLN A 541 6.91 30.72 24.47
CA GLN A 541 8.03 31.38 23.79
C GLN A 541 7.51 32.53 22.94
N LEU A 542 8.18 33.69 22.99
CA LEU A 542 7.80 34.82 22.14
C LEU A 542 7.99 34.46 20.66
N GLY A 543 6.99 34.69 19.82
CA GLY A 543 7.04 34.41 18.37
C GLY A 543 6.96 32.92 18.03
N TRP A 544 6.45 32.07 18.92
CA TRP A 544 6.33 30.64 18.64
C TRP A 544 5.36 30.35 17.47
N GLN A 545 4.41 31.25 17.23
CA GLN A 545 3.45 31.19 16.13
C GLN A 545 4.15 31.12 14.77
N ASP A 546 5.31 31.78 14.64
CA ASP A 546 6.13 31.81 13.41
C ASP A 546 6.79 30.45 13.11
N ARG A 547 6.66 29.46 14.00
CA ARG A 547 7.10 28.08 13.74
C ARG A 547 6.07 27.27 12.96
N LEU A 548 4.80 27.69 13.00
CA LEU A 548 3.75 27.09 12.18
C LEU A 548 3.96 27.47 10.71
N PRO A 549 3.41 26.70 9.75
CA PRO A 549 3.45 27.10 8.34
C PRO A 549 2.75 28.45 8.15
N SER A 550 3.15 29.21 7.14
CA SER A 550 2.55 30.51 6.84
C SER A 550 1.02 30.44 6.73
N ASP A 551 0.33 31.49 7.20
CA ASP A 551 -1.14 31.57 7.12
C ASP A 551 -1.61 31.41 5.67
N VAL A 552 -2.59 30.52 5.49
CA VAL A 552 -3.15 30.18 4.18
C VAL A 552 -3.77 31.40 3.50
N GLY A 553 -4.31 32.35 4.27
CA GLY A 553 -4.94 33.55 3.72
C GLY A 553 -3.97 34.45 2.95
N ALA A 554 -2.71 34.52 3.40
CA ALA A 554 -1.66 35.34 2.77
C ALA A 554 -0.86 34.56 1.72
N ALA A 555 -0.56 33.29 2.00
CA ALA A 555 0.39 32.47 1.24
C ALA A 555 -0.28 31.50 0.25
N GLY A 556 -1.54 31.14 0.51
CA GLY A 556 -2.22 30.06 -0.19
C GLY A 556 -1.67 28.68 0.18
N LEU A 557 -2.42 27.64 -0.17
CA LEU A 557 -2.11 26.26 0.21
C LEU A 557 -0.84 25.71 -0.47
N HIS A 558 -0.47 26.29 -1.62
CA HIS A 558 0.73 25.93 -2.37
C HIS A 558 2.01 26.32 -1.62
N GLU A 559 2.06 27.54 -1.07
CA GLU A 559 3.22 28.01 -0.30
C GLU A 559 3.37 27.23 1.02
N VAL A 560 2.26 26.92 1.70
CA VAL A 560 2.25 26.05 2.90
C VAL A 560 2.89 24.68 2.61
N PHE A 561 2.55 24.07 1.47
CA PHE A 561 3.16 22.81 1.05
C PHE A 561 4.64 22.98 0.70
N ALA A 562 5.00 24.06 -0.01
CA ALA A 562 6.38 24.35 -0.37
C ALA A 562 7.28 24.55 0.87
N GLU A 563 6.79 25.25 1.89
CA GLU A 563 7.46 25.45 3.17
C GLU A 563 7.62 24.13 3.94
N ASP A 564 6.57 23.31 3.97
CA ASP A 564 6.62 22.04 4.68
C ASP A 564 7.61 21.06 4.02
N LEU A 565 7.75 21.08 2.69
CA LEU A 565 8.80 20.34 1.99
C LEU A 565 10.22 20.74 2.40
N GLN A 566 10.46 22.00 2.83
CA GLN A 566 11.80 22.44 3.27
C GLN A 566 12.25 21.80 4.59
N ARG A 567 11.36 21.08 5.29
CA ARG A 567 11.66 20.42 6.56
C ARG A 567 12.39 19.10 6.41
N PHE A 568 12.36 18.51 5.22
CA PHE A 568 13.09 17.28 4.93
C PHE A 568 14.58 17.57 4.72
N ASP A 569 15.44 16.58 5.02
CA ASP A 569 16.88 16.71 4.81
C ASP A 569 17.25 16.91 3.33
N ASP A 570 16.45 16.33 2.41
CA ASP A 570 16.57 16.53 0.96
C ASP A 570 15.21 16.89 0.33
N PRO A 571 14.78 18.16 0.43
CA PRO A 571 13.50 18.63 -0.11
C PRO A 571 13.36 18.38 -1.61
N VAL A 572 14.47 18.48 -2.35
CA VAL A 572 14.50 18.29 -3.80
C VAL A 572 14.19 16.84 -4.13
N ALA A 573 14.82 15.88 -3.44
CA ALA A 573 14.54 14.47 -3.67
C ALA A 573 13.11 14.08 -3.30
N ILE A 574 12.57 14.59 -2.19
CA ILE A 574 11.17 14.33 -1.82
C ILE A 574 10.24 14.87 -2.90
N ARG A 575 10.44 16.11 -3.34
CA ARG A 575 9.61 16.71 -4.39
C ARG A 575 9.67 15.91 -5.70
N GLU A 576 10.85 15.57 -6.19
CA GLU A 576 11.01 14.82 -7.44
C GLU A 576 10.38 13.41 -7.35
N VAL A 577 10.48 12.75 -6.19
CA VAL A 577 9.81 11.45 -5.98
C VAL A 577 8.29 11.59 -5.88
N LEU A 578 7.75 12.63 -5.25
CA LEU A 578 6.30 12.83 -5.17
C LEU A 578 5.67 13.28 -6.50
N THR A 579 6.43 13.97 -7.35
CA THR A 579 5.95 14.57 -8.61
C THR A 579 5.24 13.57 -9.55
N PRO A 580 5.79 12.37 -9.85
CA PRO A 580 5.11 11.36 -10.66
C PRO A 580 3.70 11.02 -10.19
N LEU A 581 3.45 11.04 -8.87
CA LEU A 581 2.15 10.70 -8.30
C LEU A 581 1.06 11.72 -8.66
N ALA A 582 1.44 12.96 -8.97
CA ALA A 582 0.51 13.98 -9.44
C ALA A 582 -0.12 13.64 -10.81
N PHE A 583 0.58 12.79 -11.59
CA PHE A 583 0.13 12.34 -12.90
C PHE A 583 -0.46 10.92 -12.88
N ALA A 584 -0.48 10.27 -11.71
CA ALA A 584 -1.01 8.94 -11.56
C ALA A 584 -2.53 8.93 -11.82
N ARG A 585 -2.98 7.96 -12.63
CA ARG A 585 -4.40 7.66 -12.87
C ARG A 585 -4.72 6.32 -12.21
N GLY A 586 -5.92 6.15 -11.69
CA GLY A 586 -6.32 4.92 -10.99
C GLY A 586 -5.95 4.89 -9.50
N ALA A 587 -5.62 3.72 -8.96
CA ALA A 587 -5.38 3.53 -7.53
C ALA A 587 -4.02 4.07 -7.06
N GLY A 588 -3.06 4.26 -7.97
CA GLY A 588 -1.75 4.85 -7.67
C GLY A 588 -0.63 4.31 -8.56
N LEU A 589 0.62 4.62 -8.21
CA LEU A 589 1.80 4.04 -8.83
C LEU A 589 2.37 2.91 -7.96
N PRO A 590 2.76 1.76 -8.55
CA PRO A 590 3.43 0.71 -7.80
C PRO A 590 4.81 1.18 -7.36
N ARG A 591 5.16 0.89 -6.12
CA ARG A 591 6.45 1.27 -5.52
C ARG A 591 7.66 0.77 -6.31
N ARG A 592 7.54 -0.40 -6.93
CA ARG A 592 8.61 -1.09 -7.66
C ARG A 592 8.60 -0.68 -9.13
N GLN A 593 9.77 -0.42 -9.70
CA GLN A 593 10.01 -0.20 -11.14
C GLN A 593 9.34 1.06 -11.74
N VAL A 594 8.00 1.17 -11.69
CA VAL A 594 7.25 2.24 -12.37
C VAL A 594 7.48 3.59 -11.71
N TRP A 595 7.18 3.69 -10.41
CA TRP A 595 7.37 4.95 -9.67
C TRP A 595 8.83 5.46 -9.71
N PRO A 596 9.87 4.65 -9.42
CA PRO A 596 11.25 5.14 -9.48
C PRO A 596 11.71 5.50 -10.91
N ALA A 597 11.24 4.80 -11.94
CA ALA A 597 11.51 5.16 -13.32
C ALA A 597 10.90 6.54 -13.67
N LEU A 598 9.64 6.75 -13.31
CA LEU A 598 8.98 8.05 -13.54
C LEU A 598 9.63 9.19 -12.74
N ALA A 599 10.03 8.94 -11.49
CA ALA A 599 10.76 9.92 -10.69
C ALA A 599 12.10 10.30 -11.32
N THR A 600 12.79 9.33 -11.92
CA THR A 600 14.05 9.55 -12.65
C THR A 600 13.82 10.39 -13.90
N GLU A 601 12.83 10.04 -14.71
CA GLU A 601 12.55 10.74 -15.97
C GLU A 601 12.02 12.17 -15.74
N LEU A 602 11.24 12.40 -14.68
CA LEU A 602 10.71 13.71 -14.31
C LEU A 602 11.67 14.52 -13.40
N SER A 603 12.87 14.00 -13.12
CA SER A 603 13.84 14.68 -12.26
C SER A 603 14.36 15.96 -12.94
N SER A 604 14.04 17.10 -12.32
CA SER A 604 14.57 18.40 -12.73
C SER A 604 16.09 18.52 -12.58
N THR A 605 16.68 17.70 -11.70
CA THR A 605 18.12 17.65 -11.43
C THR A 605 18.87 16.56 -12.20
N GLY A 606 18.16 15.71 -12.95
CA GLY A 606 18.72 14.54 -13.64
C GLY A 606 19.17 13.42 -12.69
N ARG A 607 18.65 13.39 -11.45
CA ARG A 607 18.92 12.33 -10.47
C ARG A 607 18.20 11.06 -10.88
N ALA A 608 18.88 9.92 -10.69
CA ALA A 608 18.29 8.61 -10.83
C ALA A 608 17.77 8.10 -9.49
N TYR A 609 16.52 7.64 -9.49
CA TYR A 609 15.81 7.09 -8.33
C TYR A 609 15.62 5.58 -8.48
N ARG A 610 15.70 4.86 -7.36
CA ARG A 610 15.54 3.41 -7.26
C ARG A 610 14.47 3.05 -6.24
N ASP A 611 14.05 1.79 -6.22
CA ASP A 611 13.08 1.25 -5.26
C ASP A 611 13.43 1.58 -3.79
N THR A 612 14.72 1.64 -3.46
CA THR A 612 15.23 2.03 -2.12
C THR A 612 14.96 3.50 -1.78
N ASP A 613 15.04 4.40 -2.76
CA ASP A 613 14.73 5.81 -2.57
C ASP A 613 13.23 6.00 -2.34
N ILE A 614 12.40 5.28 -3.10
CA ILE A 614 10.95 5.31 -2.93
C ILE A 614 10.56 4.77 -1.54
N ALA A 615 11.15 3.65 -1.10
CA ALA A 615 10.93 3.12 0.25
C ALA A 615 11.30 4.14 1.35
N ARG A 616 12.41 4.87 1.16
CA ARG A 616 12.81 5.96 2.04
C ARG A 616 11.78 7.09 2.06
N VAL A 617 11.31 7.55 0.90
CA VAL A 617 10.28 8.61 0.81
C VAL A 617 8.96 8.16 1.42
N ILE A 618 8.54 6.90 1.24
CA ILE A 618 7.34 6.37 1.90
C ILE A 618 7.48 6.42 3.42
N ARG A 619 8.68 6.16 3.96
CA ARG A 619 8.93 6.23 5.41
C ARG A 619 8.97 7.67 5.94
N GLU A 620 9.67 8.56 5.24
CA GLU A 620 9.88 9.95 5.68
C GLU A 620 8.65 10.83 5.41
N ALA A 621 8.07 10.69 4.23
CA ALA A 621 7.04 11.56 3.66
C ALA A 621 5.72 10.82 3.42
N GLY A 622 5.52 9.66 4.04
CA GLY A 622 4.36 8.79 3.86
C GLY A 622 3.02 9.42 4.23
N TRP A 623 3.02 10.50 4.99
CA TRP A 623 1.83 11.27 5.31
C TRP A 623 1.28 12.06 4.10
N TYR A 624 2.10 12.27 3.05
CA TYR A 624 1.62 12.77 1.76
C TYR A 624 0.95 11.69 0.92
N LEU A 625 1.01 10.44 1.36
CA LEU A 625 0.69 9.28 0.55
C LEU A 625 -0.51 8.53 1.12
N THR A 626 -1.34 8.06 0.19
CA THR A 626 -2.31 7.01 0.43
C THR A 626 -1.80 5.74 -0.23
N GLU A 627 -1.70 4.66 0.53
CA GLU A 627 -1.46 3.32 0.01
C GLU A 627 -2.78 2.77 -0.57
N ALA A 628 -2.70 1.86 -1.56
CA ALA A 628 -3.79 1.03 -2.07
C ALA A 628 -3.20 -0.27 -2.66
N THR A 629 -4.03 -1.25 -3.02
CA THR A 629 -3.57 -2.50 -3.66
C THR A 629 -4.13 -2.57 -5.06
N GLU A 630 -3.28 -2.87 -6.04
CA GLU A 630 -3.69 -3.16 -7.42
C GLU A 630 -2.82 -4.31 -7.96
N ASP A 631 -3.43 -5.28 -8.63
CA ASP A 631 -2.74 -6.46 -9.21
C ASP A 631 -1.76 -7.19 -8.26
N GLY A 632 -2.14 -7.31 -6.98
CA GLY A 632 -1.34 -8.01 -5.96
C GLY A 632 -0.08 -7.26 -5.51
N GLN A 633 -0.05 -5.94 -5.71
CA GLN A 633 1.05 -5.08 -5.26
C GLN A 633 0.53 -3.81 -4.57
N ALA A 634 1.32 -3.28 -3.63
CA ALA A 634 1.03 -1.97 -3.05
C ALA A 634 1.30 -0.85 -4.07
N VAL A 635 0.30 0.00 -4.28
CA VAL A 635 0.35 1.22 -5.09
C VAL A 635 0.15 2.44 -4.20
N TYR A 636 0.68 3.58 -4.63
CA TYR A 636 0.69 4.81 -3.85
C TYR A 636 0.14 5.98 -4.68
N ARG A 637 -0.57 6.88 -4.03
CA ARG A 637 -1.01 8.15 -4.62
C ARG A 637 -0.92 9.28 -3.60
N LEU A 638 -1.03 10.52 -4.05
CA LEU A 638 -1.09 11.66 -3.15
C LEU A 638 -2.45 11.67 -2.42
N TYR A 639 -2.42 11.94 -1.12
CA TYR A 639 -3.63 11.92 -0.29
C TYR A 639 -4.59 13.07 -0.59
N HIS A 640 -4.11 14.16 -1.18
CA HIS A 640 -4.94 15.34 -1.46
C HIS A 640 -4.62 15.97 -2.82
N GLN A 641 -5.67 16.31 -3.58
CA GLN A 641 -5.56 16.83 -4.94
C GLN A 641 -4.79 18.15 -5.03
N ALA A 642 -4.93 19.06 -4.07
CA ALA A 642 -4.17 20.33 -4.07
C ALA A 642 -2.64 20.14 -4.08
N ILE A 643 -2.14 19.02 -3.53
CA ILE A 643 -0.71 18.69 -3.58
C ILE A 643 -0.33 18.21 -4.98
N ALA A 644 -1.19 17.38 -5.59
CA ALA A 644 -1.02 16.96 -6.98
C ALA A 644 -1.01 18.17 -7.92
N ASP A 645 -1.94 19.12 -7.73
CA ASP A 645 -2.04 20.34 -8.53
C ASP A 645 -0.76 21.18 -8.42
N TYR A 646 -0.24 21.39 -7.21
CA TYR A 646 1.03 22.08 -6.98
C TYR A 646 2.21 21.40 -7.70
N LEU A 647 2.35 20.08 -7.54
CA LEU A 647 3.46 19.32 -8.13
C LEU A 647 3.37 19.27 -9.65
N ALA A 648 2.15 19.13 -10.20
CA ALA A 648 1.92 19.14 -11.65
C ALA A 648 2.23 20.52 -12.26
N GLN A 649 1.81 21.60 -11.60
CA GLN A 649 2.10 22.97 -12.04
C GLN A 649 3.60 23.26 -12.08
N ALA A 650 4.34 22.81 -11.05
CA ALA A 650 5.79 22.99 -10.99
C ALA A 650 6.54 22.34 -12.17
N VAL A 651 6.00 21.26 -12.75
CA VAL A 651 6.55 20.64 -13.97
C VAL A 651 6.15 21.43 -15.22
N CYS A 652 4.90 21.88 -15.31
CA CYS A 652 4.40 22.64 -16.46
C CYS A 652 5.06 24.01 -16.61
N ASP A 653 5.48 24.63 -15.50
CA ASP A 653 6.19 25.92 -15.51
C ASP A 653 7.69 25.78 -15.83
N ALA A 654 8.24 24.56 -15.75
CA ALA A 654 9.65 24.26 -15.98
C ALA A 654 9.97 23.77 -17.41
N GLY A 655 8.95 23.33 -18.16
CA GLY A 655 9.05 22.91 -19.57
C GLY A 655 8.61 24.01 -20.53
#